data_AF-A0A2N0RZG9-F1
#
_entry.id   AF-A0A2N0RZG9-F1
#
_cell.length_a   1.000
_cell.length_b   1.000
_cell.length_c   1.000
_cell.angle_alpha   90.00
_cell.angle_beta   90.00
_cell.angle_gamma   90.00
#
_symmetry.space_group_name_H-M   'P 1'
#
loop_
_entity.id
_entity.type
_entity.pdbx_description
1 polymer ?
#
loop_
_entity_poly.entity_id
_entity_poly.type
_entity_poly.pdbx_seq_one_letter_code
_entity_poly.pdbx_strand_id
1 'polypeptide(L)'
;MSRQHEYPTVLLAKGIISPELHYGVFARNWWFQKASKNKQTRFAQQLIIPYRLHMRVSCELNGENFIISIVQNTTSPFEPGFVCTCNETSTEISESASTAITTLYQKIFGKKTEYSGPVIMGFYNDQIIEKLMQDITFFPIYLKIQSFLVVVSNIGYSKNNGCCGAGNGFTSSLLTKFQGKYSFISQQIKNNTCILRIYHGSKIVAQYEDKTPTGVWKKCGINKKFDGNDLFGITHPTIQAILQNPPQNKILRICMPDEWNNFEILQKAFDRHIKPRKIGTTVLLNWQSFFIDWLSQESTIIQIPKTLQNIYPVDYQLQHKELCAWKAMLIACGCTNVTPFEKKKSDIEFWSRALDPTADKETLLNLYNAGLICLGNNSPIIIDKSIDFWKSFKCALDNNKRGIDGKIRILSIIAEKFRYDDLRENLRVGSSSINLACKHARINGPGAPAIVKPKRKICRMSEIKEREFQLFFQDKSNVTMSSYKVDPKTNLPILYLQDQKKALWTKFEEIYPNGMKKTSFMARLADCSHLKYREDLGGLCLICNDYGFEAFQNLIAIARSTFNDKKVLDGVISRIEKLRMHMKRNFERKLVINQNGTVSHDECINHCLLYAFGECNYYHTSRCADCDELFVFFDFLNTCVSSEQKTNLDQIKEQLKYYLSHQARKVYLNTQFKSSLAQLDEDGAIIVADYKMRILPKSARETKEQFFGKRGWTLHTILIFTKKMEQN
;
A
#
# COMPACT_ATOMS: atom_id res chain seq x y z
N MET A 1 2.30 -15.05 -18.00
CA MET A 1 1.23 -14.02 -18.11
C MET A 1 0.63 -13.81 -16.73
N SER A 2 1.01 -12.76 -16.01
CA SER A 2 0.42 -12.44 -14.71
C SER A 2 -0.81 -11.55 -14.91
N ARG A 3 -1.99 -12.01 -14.47
CA ARG A 3 -3.14 -11.12 -14.29
C ARG A 3 -2.74 -10.07 -13.25
N GLN A 4 -2.60 -8.82 -13.66
CA GLN A 4 -2.36 -7.72 -12.72
C GLN A 4 -3.54 -7.69 -11.73
N HIS A 5 -3.25 -7.87 -10.44
CA HIS A 5 -4.24 -7.72 -9.38
C HIS A 5 -4.82 -6.30 -9.44
N GLU A 6 -6.13 -6.19 -9.61
CA GLU A 6 -6.87 -4.94 -9.46
C GLU A 6 -7.30 -4.81 -8.00
N TYR A 7 -7.01 -3.65 -7.41
CA TYR A 7 -7.44 -3.34 -6.06
C TYR A 7 -8.68 -2.44 -6.10
N PRO A 8 -9.63 -2.61 -5.16
CA PRO A 8 -10.76 -1.69 -5.03
C PRO A 8 -10.23 -0.29 -4.70
N THR A 9 -10.22 0.56 -5.72
CA THR A 9 -9.60 1.88 -5.70
C THR A 9 -10.68 2.94 -5.96
N VAL A 10 -10.72 3.98 -5.14
CA VAL A 10 -11.70 5.07 -5.23
C VAL A 10 -10.97 6.41 -5.32
N LEU A 11 -11.27 7.18 -6.36
CA LEU A 11 -10.80 8.56 -6.49
C LEU A 11 -11.59 9.47 -5.54
N LEU A 12 -10.97 9.89 -4.43
CA LEU A 12 -11.60 10.77 -3.44
C LEU A 12 -11.59 12.23 -3.88
N ALA A 13 -10.48 12.68 -4.49
CA ALA A 13 -10.34 14.02 -5.02
C ALA A 13 -9.56 14.00 -6.33
N LYS A 14 -10.13 14.60 -7.38
CA LYS A 14 -9.51 14.70 -8.71
C LYS A 14 -8.20 15.49 -8.71
N GLY A 15 -8.06 16.48 -7.82
CA GLY A 15 -6.91 17.40 -7.83
C GLY A 15 -6.94 18.40 -8.99
N ILE A 16 -5.90 19.23 -9.09
CA ILE A 16 -5.79 20.33 -10.05
C ILE A 16 -4.60 20.15 -11.00
N ILE A 17 -4.77 20.64 -12.24
CA ILE A 17 -3.68 20.81 -13.20
C ILE A 17 -3.10 22.20 -12.97
N SER A 18 -1.83 22.26 -12.56
CA SER A 18 -1.06 23.51 -12.48
C SER A 18 -0.29 23.70 -13.78
N PRO A 19 -0.45 24.83 -14.51
CA PRO A 19 0.29 25.09 -15.74
C PRO A 19 1.81 25.04 -15.57
N GLU A 20 2.32 25.55 -14.44
CA GLU A 20 3.76 25.56 -14.15
C GLU A 20 4.31 24.14 -13.96
N LEU A 21 3.55 23.25 -13.33
CA LEU A 21 3.99 21.89 -13.03
C LEU A 21 3.76 20.93 -14.20
N HIS A 22 2.61 21.02 -14.86
CA HIS A 22 2.18 20.03 -15.87
C HIS A 22 2.60 20.40 -17.29
N TYR A 23 2.86 21.68 -17.56
CA TYR A 23 3.27 22.20 -18.88
C TYR A 23 4.59 23.00 -18.84
N GLY A 24 5.16 23.22 -17.65
CA GLY A 24 6.42 23.94 -17.50
C GLY A 24 7.67 23.09 -17.76
N VAL A 25 8.80 23.58 -17.25
CA VAL A 25 10.14 23.00 -17.50
C VAL A 25 10.22 21.52 -17.10
N PHE A 26 9.68 21.16 -15.94
CA PHE A 26 9.75 19.81 -15.38
C PHE A 26 8.49 18.98 -15.63
N ALA A 27 7.68 19.37 -16.63
CA ALA A 27 6.41 18.71 -16.97
C ALA A 27 6.53 17.20 -17.01
N ARG A 28 7.60 16.65 -17.62
CA ARG A 28 7.89 15.21 -17.70
C ARG A 28 7.59 14.43 -16.41
N ASN A 29 7.90 15.01 -15.24
CA ASN A 29 7.80 14.32 -13.95
C ASN A 29 6.35 14.22 -13.46
N TRP A 30 5.45 15.04 -13.98
CA TRP A 30 4.03 15.13 -13.60
C TRP A 30 3.11 14.25 -14.45
N TRP A 31 3.66 13.37 -15.29
CA TRP A 31 2.90 12.49 -16.18
C TRP A 31 3.41 11.06 -16.11
N PHE A 32 2.48 10.12 -15.98
CA PHE A 32 2.74 8.69 -15.97
C PHE A 32 2.45 8.07 -17.33
N GLN A 33 3.40 7.27 -17.83
CA GLN A 33 3.29 6.58 -19.12
C GLN A 33 2.81 5.13 -18.91
N LYS A 34 1.58 4.81 -19.34
CA LYS A 34 1.04 3.45 -19.29
C LYS A 34 1.62 2.63 -20.45
N ALA A 35 2.29 1.52 -20.15
CA ALA A 35 2.74 0.57 -21.17
C ALA A 35 1.53 -0.18 -21.77
N SER A 36 1.38 -0.14 -23.10
CA SER A 36 0.28 -0.83 -23.80
C SER A 36 0.44 -2.34 -23.74
N LYS A 37 -0.68 -3.06 -23.54
CA LYS A 37 -0.74 -4.53 -23.50
C LYS A 37 -0.86 -5.17 -24.89
N ASN A 38 -1.23 -4.41 -25.93
CA ASN A 38 -1.47 -4.95 -27.29
C ASN A 38 -0.58 -4.28 -28.34
N LYS A 39 0.15 -5.11 -29.12
CA LYS A 39 1.00 -4.71 -30.26
C LYS A 39 0.23 -4.57 -31.59
N GLN A 40 -1.09 -4.82 -31.62
CA GLN A 40 -1.82 -5.07 -32.88
C GLN A 40 -2.75 -3.95 -33.39
N THR A 41 -2.80 -2.78 -32.75
CA THR A 41 -3.47 -1.61 -33.35
C THR A 41 -2.42 -0.59 -33.78
N ARG A 42 -2.40 -0.24 -35.08
CA ARG A 42 -1.53 0.78 -35.69
C ARG A 42 -1.72 2.21 -35.13
N PHE A 43 -2.50 2.37 -34.06
CA PHE A 43 -2.64 3.58 -33.24
C PHE A 43 -2.54 3.26 -31.74
N ALA A 44 -1.55 2.47 -31.33
CA ALA A 44 -1.23 2.29 -29.91
C ALA A 44 -0.62 3.58 -29.33
N GLN A 45 -1.43 4.63 -29.17
CA GLN A 45 -1.04 5.80 -28.39
C GLN A 45 -0.76 5.33 -26.96
N GLN A 46 0.47 5.57 -26.49
CA GLN A 46 0.81 5.40 -25.08
C GLN A 46 -0.16 6.26 -24.27
N LEU A 47 -0.89 5.64 -23.36
CA LEU A 47 -1.88 6.35 -22.57
C LEU A 47 -1.13 7.09 -21.45
N ILE A 48 -1.19 8.42 -21.46
CA ILE A 48 -0.44 9.29 -20.54
C ILE A 48 -1.40 9.85 -19.49
N ILE A 49 -1.10 9.65 -18.22
CA ILE A 49 -1.98 9.98 -17.10
C ILE A 49 -1.32 11.06 -16.22
N PRO A 50 -1.96 12.22 -15.93
CA PRO A 50 -1.36 13.25 -15.11
C PRO A 50 -1.39 12.90 -13.62
N TYR A 51 -0.32 13.25 -12.92
CA TYR A 51 -0.29 13.34 -11.47
C TYR A 51 -0.88 14.68 -11.02
N ARG A 52 -2.20 14.77 -10.85
CA ARG A 52 -2.83 16.05 -10.46
C ARG A 52 -2.39 16.49 -9.05
N LEU A 53 -2.07 17.77 -8.88
CA LEU A 53 -1.72 18.32 -7.57
C LEU A 53 -2.95 18.25 -6.64
N HIS A 54 -2.76 17.82 -5.39
CA HIS A 54 -3.83 17.55 -4.41
C HIS A 54 -4.80 16.43 -4.81
N MET A 55 -4.43 15.61 -5.80
CA MET A 55 -5.15 14.37 -6.08
C MET A 55 -5.11 13.45 -4.86
N ARG A 56 -6.27 12.86 -4.52
CA ARG A 56 -6.39 11.89 -3.42
C ARG A 56 -7.08 10.63 -3.91
N VAL A 57 -6.43 9.49 -3.69
CA VAL A 57 -6.96 8.17 -4.05
C VAL A 57 -6.96 7.29 -2.81
N SER A 58 -8.10 6.67 -2.52
CA SER A 58 -8.24 5.65 -1.49
C SER A 58 -8.11 4.28 -2.12
N CYS A 59 -7.38 3.39 -1.46
CA CYS A 59 -7.35 1.98 -1.77
C CYS A 59 -7.41 1.21 -0.46
N GLU A 60 -8.28 0.22 -0.41
CA GLU A 60 -8.36 -0.66 0.76
C GLU A 60 -7.26 -1.72 0.65
N LEU A 61 -6.37 -1.77 1.65
CA LEU A 61 -5.32 -2.77 1.75
C LEU A 61 -5.39 -3.42 3.14
N ASN A 62 -5.61 -4.74 3.16
CA ASN A 62 -5.78 -5.53 4.39
C ASN A 62 -6.92 -5.07 5.32
N GLY A 63 -8.00 -4.47 4.80
CA GLY A 63 -9.11 -3.97 5.59
C GLY A 63 -8.92 -2.56 6.15
N GLU A 64 -7.80 -1.90 5.81
CA GLU A 64 -7.52 -0.51 6.19
C GLU A 64 -7.49 0.37 4.94
N ASN A 65 -7.99 1.59 5.05
CA ASN A 65 -8.03 2.54 3.93
C ASN A 65 -6.73 3.34 3.84
N PHE A 66 -5.96 3.07 2.79
CA PHE A 66 -4.76 3.84 2.44
C PHE A 66 -5.13 4.94 1.47
N ILE A 67 -4.89 6.18 1.85
CA ILE A 67 -5.13 7.36 1.03
C ILE A 67 -3.79 7.93 0.58
N ILE A 68 -3.53 7.83 -0.73
CA ILE A 68 -2.41 8.49 -1.37
C ILE A 68 -2.84 9.90 -1.74
N SER A 69 -2.04 10.87 -1.34
CA SER A 69 -2.22 12.28 -1.68
C SER A 69 -0.99 12.78 -2.43
N ILE A 70 -1.22 13.40 -3.59
CA ILE A 70 -0.18 14.05 -4.39
C ILE A 70 -0.02 15.48 -3.88
N VAL A 71 1.19 15.84 -3.48
CA VAL A 71 1.54 17.15 -2.94
C VAL A 71 2.74 17.71 -3.70
N GLN A 72 2.98 19.01 -3.54
CA GLN A 72 4.21 19.61 -4.05
C GLN A 72 5.36 19.22 -3.13
N ASN A 73 6.45 18.69 -3.70
CA ASN A 73 7.60 18.26 -2.92
C ASN A 73 8.36 19.48 -2.36
N THR A 74 8.66 19.47 -1.06
CA THR A 74 9.32 20.59 -0.37
C THR A 74 10.80 20.72 -0.73
N THR A 75 11.45 19.61 -1.08
CA THR A 75 12.90 19.56 -1.39
C THR A 75 13.15 19.83 -2.87
N SER A 76 12.23 19.36 -3.72
CA SER A 76 12.23 19.54 -5.18
C SER A 76 10.87 20.08 -5.63
N PRO A 77 10.61 21.40 -5.58
CA PRO A 77 9.29 22.00 -5.82
C PRO A 77 8.63 21.65 -7.16
N PHE A 78 9.42 21.17 -8.12
CA PHE A 78 8.99 20.83 -9.47
C PHE A 78 8.79 19.33 -9.70
N GLU A 79 8.96 18.50 -8.67
CA GLU A 79 8.69 17.07 -8.71
C GLU A 79 7.43 16.75 -7.89
N PRO A 80 6.63 15.74 -8.31
CA PRO A 80 5.50 15.32 -7.51
C PRO A 80 5.99 14.67 -6.22
N GLY A 81 5.42 15.11 -5.10
CA GLY A 81 5.56 14.47 -3.80
C GLY A 81 4.39 13.56 -3.52
N PHE A 82 4.66 12.39 -2.95
CA PHE A 82 3.62 11.42 -2.60
C PHE A 82 3.59 11.20 -1.10
N VAL A 83 2.42 11.43 -0.50
CA VAL A 83 2.17 11.15 0.91
C VAL A 83 1.10 10.07 0.98
N CYS A 84 1.38 9.01 1.72
CA CYS A 84 0.38 8.02 2.04
C CYS A 84 -0.11 8.25 3.47
N THR A 85 -1.41 8.09 3.68
CA THR A 85 -2.06 8.23 4.99
C THR A 85 -2.99 7.05 5.22
N CYS A 86 -3.01 6.53 6.44
CA CYS A 86 -3.90 5.44 6.84
C CYS A 86 -4.15 5.63 8.34
N ASN A 87 -5.43 5.80 8.69
CA ASN A 87 -5.90 6.22 10.01
C ASN A 87 -5.18 7.49 10.49
N GLU A 88 -4.51 7.46 11.65
CA GLU A 88 -3.77 8.60 12.23
C GLU A 88 -2.30 8.66 11.78
N THR A 89 -1.85 7.70 10.97
CA THR A 89 -0.45 7.59 10.54
C THR A 89 -0.25 8.06 9.11
N SER A 90 0.76 8.91 8.91
CA SER A 90 1.18 9.38 7.59
C SER A 90 2.66 9.08 7.35
N THR A 91 3.04 9.03 6.07
CA THR A 91 4.45 9.11 5.67
C THR A 91 4.90 10.55 5.57
N GLU A 92 6.22 10.73 5.57
CA GLU A 92 6.83 11.92 4.98
C GLU A 92 6.61 11.92 3.45
N ILE A 93 6.95 13.04 2.82
CA ILE A 93 6.86 13.19 1.36
C ILE A 93 7.87 12.23 0.73
N SER A 94 7.38 11.31 -0.08
CA SER A 94 8.20 10.36 -0.84
C SER A 94 8.26 10.76 -2.32
N GLU A 95 9.34 10.36 -2.99
CA GLU A 95 9.57 10.61 -4.43
C GLU A 95 8.66 9.78 -5.35
N SER A 96 8.08 8.68 -4.84
CA SER A 96 7.16 7.85 -5.60
C SER A 96 5.99 7.37 -4.73
N ALA A 97 4.83 7.17 -5.37
CA ALA A 97 3.66 6.59 -4.72
C ALA A 97 3.94 5.17 -4.20
N SER A 98 4.70 4.36 -4.95
CA SER A 98 5.09 3.00 -4.54
C SER A 98 5.86 3.03 -3.21
N THR A 99 6.82 3.96 -3.09
CA THR A 99 7.60 4.15 -1.86
C THR A 99 6.68 4.61 -0.73
N ALA A 100 5.85 5.63 -0.95
CA ALA A 100 4.95 6.16 0.09
C ALA A 100 4.03 5.06 0.67
N ILE A 101 3.38 4.27 -0.19
CA ILE A 101 2.48 3.20 0.25
C ILE A 101 3.26 2.09 0.93
N THR A 102 4.35 1.63 0.32
CA THR A 102 5.17 0.52 0.85
C THR A 102 5.75 0.87 2.20
N THR A 103 6.29 2.09 2.37
CA THR A 103 6.83 2.57 3.64
C THR A 103 5.74 2.71 4.69
N LEU A 104 4.57 3.26 4.36
CA LEU A 104 3.47 3.36 5.32
C LEU A 104 2.97 1.98 5.73
N TYR A 105 2.77 1.11 4.74
CA TYR A 105 2.29 -0.24 4.95
C TYR A 105 3.28 -1.05 5.80
N GLN A 106 4.58 -0.91 5.57
CA GLN A 106 5.61 -1.50 6.42
C GLN A 106 5.58 -0.91 7.83
N LYS A 107 5.37 0.40 7.98
CA LYS A 107 5.29 1.07 9.29
C LYS A 107 4.07 0.61 10.10
N ILE A 108 2.92 0.43 9.44
CA ILE A 108 1.66 0.02 10.09
C ILE A 108 1.66 -1.48 10.38
N PHE A 109 2.07 -2.32 9.43
CA PHE A 109 1.92 -3.78 9.53
C PHE A 109 3.22 -4.55 9.79
N GLY A 110 4.38 -3.89 9.83
CA GLY A 110 5.68 -4.53 10.03
C GLY A 110 6.14 -5.45 8.89
N LYS A 111 5.49 -5.39 7.72
CA LYS A 111 5.75 -6.25 6.55
C LYS A 111 6.38 -5.45 5.42
N LYS A 112 7.49 -5.93 4.86
CA LYS A 112 8.11 -5.38 3.64
C LYS A 112 7.36 -5.84 2.38
N THR A 113 6.09 -5.49 2.25
CA THR A 113 5.32 -5.75 1.02
C THR A 113 5.41 -4.54 0.12
N GLU A 114 6.00 -4.73 -1.06
CA GLU A 114 6.09 -3.68 -2.07
C GLU A 114 4.77 -3.57 -2.83
N TYR A 115 4.24 -2.35 -2.90
CA TYR A 115 3.04 -2.02 -3.67
C TYR A 115 3.39 -1.17 -4.87
N SER A 116 2.80 -1.50 -6.02
CA SER A 116 2.91 -0.67 -7.22
C SER A 116 2.01 0.56 -7.10
N GLY A 117 2.62 1.73 -6.93
CA GLY A 117 1.93 3.02 -6.85
C GLY A 117 0.91 3.24 -7.96
N PRO A 118 1.25 3.07 -9.26
CA PRO A 118 0.29 3.25 -10.35
C PRO A 118 -0.92 2.32 -10.27
N VAL A 119 -0.73 1.08 -9.80
CA VAL A 119 -1.84 0.12 -9.62
C VAL A 119 -2.77 0.60 -8.50
N ILE A 120 -2.20 0.99 -7.35
CA ILE A 120 -2.98 1.47 -6.20
C ILE A 120 -3.63 2.84 -6.46
N MET A 121 -3.03 3.68 -7.30
CA MET A 121 -3.62 4.96 -7.73
C MET A 121 -4.74 4.78 -8.77
N GLY A 122 -5.01 3.54 -9.21
CA GLY A 122 -6.09 3.26 -10.15
C GLY A 122 -5.75 3.64 -11.59
N PHE A 123 -4.47 3.74 -11.97
CA PHE A 123 -4.03 4.10 -13.33
C PHE A 123 -4.25 2.97 -14.36
N TYR A 124 -4.89 1.89 -13.94
CA TYR A 124 -5.38 0.81 -14.80
C TYR A 124 -6.91 0.68 -14.77
N ASN A 125 -7.61 1.49 -13.99
CA ASN A 125 -9.07 1.55 -13.94
C ASN A 125 -9.58 2.64 -14.91
N ASP A 126 -10.29 2.24 -15.95
CA ASP A 126 -10.70 3.15 -17.03
C ASP A 126 -11.64 4.28 -16.56
N GLN A 127 -12.50 4.04 -15.56
CA GLN A 127 -13.37 5.08 -15.00
C GLN A 127 -12.59 6.17 -14.26
N ILE A 128 -11.53 5.79 -13.54
CA ILE A 128 -10.64 6.74 -12.87
C ILE A 128 -9.85 7.52 -13.91
N ILE A 129 -9.29 6.82 -14.90
CA ILE A 129 -8.53 7.44 -15.99
C ILE A 129 -9.38 8.49 -16.70
N GLU A 130 -10.59 8.16 -17.12
CA GLU A 130 -11.50 9.08 -17.81
C GLU A 130 -11.74 10.38 -17.00
N LYS A 131 -11.98 10.25 -15.69
CA LYS A 131 -12.10 11.40 -14.79
C LYS A 131 -10.82 12.22 -14.70
N LEU A 132 -9.65 11.59 -14.71
CA LEU A 132 -8.36 12.28 -14.68
C LEU A 132 -8.01 12.93 -16.03
N MET A 133 -8.58 12.46 -17.14
CA MET A 133 -8.36 13.01 -18.48
C MET A 133 -9.12 14.32 -18.74
N GLN A 134 -10.25 14.53 -18.08
CA GLN A 134 -11.06 15.75 -18.19
C GLN A 134 -10.25 17.02 -17.83
N ASP A 135 -10.42 18.11 -18.57
CA ASP A 135 -9.74 19.41 -18.37
C ASP A 135 -8.25 19.46 -18.76
N ILE A 136 -7.71 18.40 -19.37
CA ILE A 136 -6.36 18.41 -19.94
C ILE A 136 -6.38 19.17 -21.27
N THR A 137 -5.46 20.13 -21.42
CA THR A 137 -5.39 21.00 -22.60
C THR A 137 -4.37 20.52 -23.62
N PHE A 138 -3.36 19.80 -23.15
CA PHE A 138 -2.27 19.25 -23.96
C PHE A 138 -1.73 18.00 -23.27
N PHE A 139 -1.33 17.00 -24.06
CA PHE A 139 -0.65 15.80 -23.57
C PHE A 139 0.81 15.86 -24.00
N PRO A 140 1.78 15.72 -23.09
CA PRO A 140 3.18 15.68 -23.47
C PRO A 140 3.45 14.54 -24.45
N ILE A 141 4.30 14.80 -25.43
CA ILE A 141 4.62 13.82 -26.47
C ILE A 141 6.00 13.24 -26.16
N TYR A 142 6.04 11.93 -25.97
CA TYR A 142 7.25 11.18 -25.66
C TYR A 142 7.85 10.63 -26.95
N LEU A 143 9.02 11.15 -27.33
CA LEU A 143 9.71 10.82 -28.56
C LEU A 143 10.97 10.02 -28.23
N LYS A 144 11.10 8.83 -28.81
CA LYS A 144 12.32 8.05 -28.73
C LYS A 144 13.21 8.41 -29.91
N ILE A 145 14.19 9.27 -29.67
CA ILE A 145 15.12 9.76 -30.68
C ILE A 145 16.47 9.11 -30.40
N GLN A 146 16.74 8.05 -31.16
CA GLN A 146 17.91 7.18 -30.98
C GLN A 146 18.02 6.64 -29.55
N SER A 147 19.00 7.11 -28.77
CA SER A 147 19.23 6.72 -27.37
C SER A 147 18.57 7.65 -26.35
N PHE A 148 17.97 8.76 -26.79
CA PHE A 148 17.31 9.73 -25.92
C PHE A 148 15.80 9.57 -25.93
N LEU A 149 15.20 9.76 -24.76
CA LEU A 149 13.78 10.00 -24.64
C LEU A 149 13.57 11.50 -24.49
N VAL A 150 13.10 12.15 -25.55
CA VAL A 150 12.76 13.57 -25.60
C VAL A 150 11.28 13.72 -25.26
N VAL A 151 10.93 14.62 -24.36
CA VAL A 151 9.54 14.90 -23.99
C VAL A 151 9.19 16.31 -24.38
N VAL A 152 8.26 16.46 -25.34
CA VAL A 152 7.71 17.75 -25.76
C VAL A 152 6.54 18.07 -24.85
N SER A 153 6.66 19.13 -24.06
CA SER A 153 5.65 19.53 -23.06
C SER A 153 4.76 20.68 -23.52
N ASN A 154 5.15 21.41 -24.56
CA ASN A 154 4.34 22.43 -25.20
C ASN A 154 4.80 22.64 -26.65
N ILE A 155 3.87 23.01 -27.54
CA ILE A 155 4.14 23.26 -28.95
C ILE A 155 3.84 24.72 -29.25
N GLY A 156 4.87 25.46 -29.65
CA GLY A 156 4.73 26.79 -30.25
C GLY A 156 4.84 26.69 -31.77
N TYR A 157 4.14 27.55 -32.50
CA TYR A 157 4.12 27.58 -33.96
C TYR A 157 4.86 28.81 -34.48
N SER A 158 5.59 28.66 -35.56
CA SER A 158 6.26 29.77 -36.24
C SER A 158 6.26 29.56 -37.75
N LYS A 159 6.18 30.68 -38.49
CA LYS A 159 6.43 30.70 -39.94
C LYS A 159 7.92 30.79 -40.27
N ASN A 160 8.79 30.90 -39.26
CA ASN A 160 10.23 31.00 -39.45
C ASN A 160 10.87 29.61 -39.67
N ASN A 161 11.58 29.45 -40.79
CA ASN A 161 12.16 28.17 -41.21
C ASN A 161 13.31 27.67 -40.32
N GLY A 162 13.97 28.54 -39.56
CA GLY A 162 15.16 28.17 -38.76
C GLY A 162 14.92 27.16 -37.63
N CYS A 163 13.66 26.92 -37.25
CA CYS A 163 13.25 25.96 -36.22
C CYS A 163 12.22 24.93 -36.76
N CYS A 164 12.23 24.65 -38.07
CA CYS A 164 11.36 23.65 -38.71
C CYS A 164 9.87 23.83 -38.38
N GLY A 165 9.38 25.07 -38.33
CA GLY A 165 7.97 25.40 -38.02
C GLY A 165 7.65 25.54 -36.52
N ALA A 166 8.58 25.18 -35.62
CA ALA A 166 8.42 25.40 -34.19
C ALA A 166 8.69 26.86 -33.81
N GLY A 167 7.91 27.39 -32.87
CA GLY A 167 7.90 28.81 -32.52
C GLY A 167 7.88 29.11 -31.04
N ASN A 168 7.61 30.38 -30.73
CA ASN A 168 7.57 30.88 -29.36
C ASN A 168 6.63 30.02 -28.49
N GLY A 169 7.13 29.57 -27.35
CA GLY A 169 6.39 28.70 -26.43
C GLY A 169 6.64 27.20 -26.63
N PHE A 170 7.38 26.78 -27.67
CA PHE A 170 7.80 25.40 -27.81
C PHE A 170 8.74 25.01 -26.66
N THR A 171 8.43 23.93 -25.95
CA THR A 171 9.24 23.42 -24.85
C THR A 171 9.42 21.91 -24.95
N SER A 172 10.65 21.45 -24.83
CA SER A 172 10.98 20.04 -24.70
C SER A 172 12.05 19.78 -23.65
N SER A 173 12.20 18.53 -23.24
CA SER A 173 13.18 18.13 -22.23
C SER A 173 13.79 16.77 -22.54
N LEU A 174 15.03 16.57 -22.10
CA LEU A 174 15.71 15.28 -22.17
C LEU A 174 16.70 15.11 -21.00
N LEU A 175 17.09 13.86 -20.75
CA LEU A 175 18.10 13.52 -19.74
C LEU A 175 19.38 13.06 -20.45
N THR A 176 20.52 13.65 -20.08
CA THR A 176 21.83 13.27 -20.64
C THR A 176 22.96 13.63 -19.68
N LYS A 177 24.18 13.21 -19.97
CA LYS A 177 25.35 13.54 -19.15
C LYS A 177 25.91 14.91 -19.55
N PHE A 178 26.10 15.77 -18.55
CA PHE A 178 26.84 17.03 -18.65
C PHE A 178 27.93 17.02 -17.58
N GLN A 179 29.18 17.28 -17.97
CA GLN A 179 30.34 17.24 -17.05
C GLN A 179 30.41 15.96 -16.19
N GLY A 180 30.11 14.80 -16.79
CA GLY A 180 30.13 13.50 -16.12
C GLY A 180 28.91 13.17 -15.24
N LYS A 181 28.00 14.12 -14.98
CA LYS A 181 26.78 13.91 -14.18
C LYS A 181 25.53 13.86 -15.05
N TYR A 182 24.59 12.97 -14.70
CA TYR A 182 23.27 12.96 -15.34
C TYR A 182 22.50 14.24 -14.98
N SER A 183 22.11 14.97 -16.01
CA SER A 183 21.51 16.30 -15.92
C SER A 183 20.19 16.35 -16.67
N PHE A 184 19.28 17.16 -16.14
CA PHE A 184 18.04 17.50 -16.83
C PHE A 184 18.26 18.68 -17.76
N ILE A 185 17.96 18.52 -19.03
CA ILE A 185 18.10 19.57 -20.04
C ILE A 185 16.72 20.02 -20.47
N SER A 186 16.45 21.32 -20.29
CA SER A 186 15.26 21.99 -20.81
C SER A 186 15.62 22.75 -22.07
N GLN A 187 14.82 22.57 -23.09
CA GLN A 187 14.94 23.18 -24.40
C GLN A 187 13.70 24.04 -24.62
N GLN A 188 13.87 25.32 -24.91
CA GLN A 188 12.77 26.26 -25.10
C GLN A 188 13.01 27.14 -26.31
N ILE A 189 11.95 27.48 -27.04
CA ILE A 189 11.99 28.53 -28.05
C ILE A 189 11.22 29.72 -27.50
N LYS A 190 11.93 30.82 -27.24
CA LYS A 190 11.34 32.06 -26.75
C LYS A 190 11.82 33.22 -27.60
N ASN A 191 10.90 34.05 -28.10
CA ASN A 191 11.22 35.23 -28.93
C ASN A 191 12.20 34.90 -30.07
N ASN A 192 11.93 33.82 -30.83
CA ASN A 192 12.80 33.31 -31.91
C ASN A 192 14.24 32.96 -31.51
N THR A 193 14.49 32.75 -30.21
CA THR A 193 15.77 32.28 -29.67
C THR A 193 15.58 30.91 -29.04
N CYS A 194 16.45 29.98 -29.39
CA CYS A 194 16.55 28.66 -28.79
C CYS A 194 17.40 28.76 -27.53
N ILE A 195 16.79 28.41 -26.40
CA ILE A 195 17.38 28.46 -25.08
C ILE A 195 17.53 27.03 -24.58
N LEU A 196 18.75 26.67 -24.15
CA LEU A 196 19.06 25.39 -23.54
C LEU A 196 19.51 25.65 -22.09
N ARG A 197 18.77 25.09 -21.13
CA ARG A 197 19.10 25.18 -19.70
C ARG A 197 19.40 23.81 -19.14
N ILE A 198 20.52 23.70 -18.42
CA ILE A 198 20.97 22.46 -17.78
C ILE A 198 20.72 22.57 -16.29
N TYR A 199 20.11 21.54 -15.71
CA TYR A 199 19.74 21.48 -14.30
C TYR A 199 20.42 20.30 -13.60
N HIS A 200 20.91 20.58 -12.39
CA HIS A 200 21.21 19.58 -11.37
C HIS A 200 20.22 19.78 -10.21
N GLY A 201 19.27 18.84 -10.07
CA GLY A 201 18.10 19.04 -9.21
C GLY A 201 17.27 20.23 -9.69
N SER A 202 16.94 21.17 -8.80
CA SER A 202 16.18 22.38 -9.11
C SER A 202 17.05 23.58 -9.54
N LYS A 203 18.37 23.45 -9.55
CA LYS A 203 19.30 24.57 -9.84
C LYS A 203 19.79 24.54 -11.28
N ILE A 204 19.75 25.69 -11.95
CA ILE A 204 20.35 25.88 -13.28
C ILE A 204 21.88 25.93 -13.09
N VAL A 205 22.59 25.06 -13.78
CA VAL A 205 24.06 25.01 -13.75
C VAL A 205 24.70 25.61 -15.00
N ALA A 206 23.98 25.66 -16.11
CA ALA A 206 24.42 26.32 -17.33
C ALA A 206 23.20 26.72 -18.19
N GLN A 207 23.35 27.80 -18.95
CA GLN A 207 22.38 28.26 -19.93
C GLN A 207 23.12 28.66 -21.21
N TYR A 208 22.58 28.24 -22.35
CA TYR A 208 23.10 28.57 -23.68
C TYR A 208 21.95 29.09 -24.54
N GLU A 209 22.26 30.04 -25.42
CA GLU A 209 21.29 30.66 -26.31
C GLU A 209 21.84 30.76 -27.73
N ASP A 210 20.98 30.50 -28.71
CA ASP A 210 21.28 30.65 -30.14
C ASP A 210 20.01 30.90 -30.95
N LYS A 211 20.13 31.33 -32.20
CA LYS A 211 18.99 31.49 -33.12
C LYS A 211 18.45 30.15 -33.63
N THR A 212 19.24 29.07 -33.53
CA THR A 212 18.89 27.75 -34.05
C THR A 212 19.09 26.63 -33.02
N PRO A 213 18.29 25.56 -33.06
CA PRO A 213 18.48 24.39 -32.18
C PRO A 213 19.87 23.76 -32.33
N THR A 214 20.34 23.60 -33.57
CA THR A 214 21.69 23.08 -33.85
C THR A 214 22.79 23.98 -33.31
N GLY A 215 22.64 25.30 -33.43
CA GLY A 215 23.59 26.27 -32.91
C GLY A 215 23.71 26.23 -31.38
N VAL A 216 22.57 26.16 -30.66
CA VAL A 216 22.58 26.12 -29.19
C VAL A 216 23.20 24.84 -28.66
N TRP A 217 22.96 23.69 -29.30
CA TRP A 217 23.58 22.41 -28.94
C TRP A 217 25.09 22.39 -29.24
N LYS A 218 25.53 22.97 -30.36
CA LYS A 218 26.96 23.13 -30.66
C LYS A 218 27.67 23.98 -29.62
N LYS A 219 27.06 25.10 -29.19
CA LYS A 219 27.57 25.96 -28.11
C LYS A 219 27.65 25.23 -26.76
N CYS A 220 26.65 24.40 -26.46
CA CYS A 220 26.64 23.60 -25.24
C CYS A 220 27.81 22.60 -25.19
N GLY A 221 28.27 22.12 -26.35
CA GLY A 221 29.49 21.31 -26.46
C GLY A 221 29.36 19.85 -26.04
N ILE A 222 28.18 19.41 -25.60
CA ILE A 222 27.86 18.00 -25.33
C ILE A 222 27.06 17.41 -26.49
N ASN A 223 27.08 16.08 -26.64
CA ASN A 223 26.25 15.38 -27.63
C ASN A 223 26.43 15.89 -29.09
N LYS A 224 27.62 16.44 -29.41
CA LYS A 224 27.96 17.09 -30.70
C LYS A 224 27.71 16.23 -31.95
N LYS A 225 27.61 14.92 -31.79
CA LYS A 225 27.35 13.95 -32.86
C LYS A 225 25.90 13.92 -33.35
N PHE A 226 24.98 14.58 -32.65
CA PHE A 226 23.56 14.61 -33.01
C PHE A 226 23.16 16.01 -33.48
N ASP A 227 22.21 16.06 -34.42
CA ASP A 227 21.65 17.34 -34.82
C ASP A 227 20.78 17.93 -33.70
N GLY A 228 20.91 19.24 -33.46
CA GLY A 228 20.14 19.91 -32.41
C GLY A 228 18.65 19.95 -32.70
N ASN A 229 18.24 19.94 -33.97
CA ASN A 229 16.82 19.87 -34.33
C ASN A 229 16.21 18.51 -33.92
N ASP A 230 16.96 17.43 -34.09
CA ASP A 230 16.58 16.09 -33.62
C ASP A 230 16.50 16.05 -32.10
N LEU A 231 17.49 16.63 -31.39
CA LEU A 231 17.48 16.67 -29.92
C LEU A 231 16.33 17.53 -29.34
N PHE A 232 15.94 18.60 -30.04
CA PHE A 232 14.75 19.38 -29.70
C PHE A 232 13.45 18.59 -29.93
N GLY A 233 13.49 17.58 -30.81
CA GLY A 233 12.36 16.75 -31.21
C GLY A 233 11.49 17.36 -32.30
N ILE A 234 11.88 18.51 -32.85
CA ILE A 234 11.08 19.28 -33.82
C ILE A 234 11.03 18.61 -35.20
N THR A 235 12.05 17.86 -35.59
CA THR A 235 12.13 17.12 -36.86
C THR A 235 11.40 15.77 -36.83
N HIS A 236 10.97 15.30 -35.65
CA HIS A 236 10.32 14.01 -35.53
C HIS A 236 9.00 13.99 -36.31
N PRO A 237 8.69 12.92 -37.09
CA PRO A 237 7.51 12.87 -37.97
C PRO A 237 6.19 13.23 -37.26
N THR A 238 5.99 12.76 -36.03
CA THR A 238 4.82 13.10 -35.22
C THR A 238 4.71 14.60 -34.92
N ILE A 239 5.83 15.26 -34.61
CA ILE A 239 5.83 16.70 -34.30
C ILE A 239 5.71 17.50 -35.59
N GLN A 240 6.39 17.09 -36.66
CA GLN A 240 6.26 17.73 -37.97
C GLN A 240 4.83 17.66 -38.50
N ALA A 241 4.13 16.53 -38.35
CA ALA A 241 2.72 16.42 -38.70
C ALA A 241 1.85 17.42 -37.92
N ILE A 242 2.13 17.64 -36.62
CA ILE A 242 1.41 18.61 -35.78
C ILE A 242 1.78 20.06 -36.15
N LEU A 243 3.02 20.33 -36.52
CA LEU A 243 3.48 21.66 -36.92
C LEU A 243 2.98 22.06 -38.31
N GLN A 244 2.86 21.10 -39.24
CA GLN A 244 2.36 21.30 -40.60
C GLN A 244 0.83 21.35 -40.66
N ASN A 245 0.15 20.59 -39.79
CA ASN A 245 -1.30 20.65 -39.59
C ASN A 245 -1.60 21.12 -38.17
N PRO A 246 -1.32 22.40 -37.83
CA PRO A 246 -1.65 22.93 -36.52
C PRO A 246 -3.15 22.68 -36.28
N PRO A 247 -3.54 22.06 -35.15
CA PRO A 247 -4.95 21.82 -34.87
C PRO A 247 -5.66 23.17 -34.91
N GLN A 248 -6.62 23.30 -35.82
CA GLN A 248 -7.54 24.45 -35.86
C GLN A 248 -8.34 24.59 -34.55
N ASN A 249 -8.19 23.64 -33.61
CA ASN A 249 -8.79 23.64 -32.29
C ASN A 249 -7.74 23.55 -31.15
N LYS A 250 -7.39 24.75 -30.67
CA LYS A 250 -7.17 25.18 -29.27
C LYS A 250 -5.76 25.25 -28.65
N ILE A 251 -5.16 26.45 -28.69
CA ILE A 251 -5.09 27.27 -27.45
C ILE A 251 -6.55 27.57 -27.11
N LEU A 252 -6.97 27.39 -25.86
CA LEU A 252 -8.34 27.55 -25.37
C LEU A 252 -8.97 28.95 -25.57
N ARG A 253 -8.98 29.49 -26.79
CA ARG A 253 -9.89 30.53 -27.23
C ARG A 253 -11.26 29.89 -27.37
N ILE A 254 -12.18 30.40 -26.57
CA ILE A 254 -13.60 30.04 -26.57
C ILE A 254 -14.36 31.03 -27.45
N CYS A 255 -13.98 32.30 -27.38
CA CYS A 255 -14.43 33.38 -28.25
C CYS A 255 -13.29 34.40 -28.46
N MET A 256 -13.46 35.23 -29.48
CA MET A 256 -12.72 36.47 -29.71
C MET A 256 -13.57 37.70 -29.36
N PRO A 257 -12.97 38.90 -29.19
CA PRO A 257 -13.70 40.13 -28.82
C PRO A 257 -14.87 40.49 -29.74
N ASP A 258 -14.79 40.16 -31.03
CA ASP A 258 -15.86 40.31 -32.02
C ASP A 258 -17.05 39.35 -31.80
N GLU A 259 -16.82 38.25 -31.08
CA GLU A 259 -17.83 37.24 -30.74
C GLU A 259 -18.45 37.46 -29.35
N TRP A 260 -18.04 38.50 -28.61
CA TRP A 260 -18.56 38.78 -27.26
C TRP A 260 -20.05 39.13 -27.24
N ASN A 261 -20.63 39.56 -28.36
CA ASN A 261 -22.08 39.76 -28.45
C ASN A 261 -22.88 38.46 -28.51
N ASN A 262 -22.22 37.31 -28.71
CA ASN A 262 -22.87 36.00 -28.70
C ASN A 262 -22.91 35.41 -27.28
N PHE A 263 -24.07 35.52 -26.66
CA PHE A 263 -24.33 35.04 -25.30
C PHE A 263 -23.95 33.58 -25.10
N GLU A 264 -24.28 32.69 -26.04
CA GLU A 264 -24.03 31.25 -25.88
C GLU A 264 -22.53 30.93 -25.82
N ILE A 265 -21.71 31.68 -26.58
CA ILE A 265 -20.27 31.47 -26.62
C ILE A 265 -19.61 32.05 -25.36
N LEU A 266 -20.02 33.23 -24.92
CA LEU A 266 -19.56 33.79 -23.63
C LEU A 266 -20.01 32.94 -22.44
N GLN A 267 -21.22 32.39 -22.46
CA GLN A 267 -21.72 31.50 -21.41
C GLN A 267 -20.89 30.23 -21.33
N LYS A 268 -20.43 29.66 -22.46
CA LYS A 268 -19.47 28.53 -22.46
C LYS A 268 -18.15 28.91 -21.81
N ALA A 269 -17.66 30.14 -22.00
CA ALA A 269 -16.46 30.62 -21.34
C ALA A 269 -16.66 30.77 -19.83
N PHE A 270 -17.80 31.31 -19.42
CA PHE A 270 -18.18 31.47 -18.03
C PHE A 270 -18.37 30.13 -17.31
N ASP A 271 -19.09 29.18 -17.92
CA ASP A 271 -19.35 27.86 -17.37
C ASP A 271 -18.07 27.03 -17.20
N ARG A 272 -17.09 27.24 -18.08
CA ARG A 272 -15.80 26.57 -18.00
C ARG A 272 -14.88 27.16 -16.93
N HIS A 273 -14.85 28.49 -16.82
CA HIS A 273 -13.86 29.16 -15.98
C HIS A 273 -14.45 29.66 -14.64
N ILE A 274 -15.62 30.27 -14.60
CA ILE A 274 -16.14 30.92 -13.39
C ILE A 274 -17.04 29.96 -12.58
N LYS A 275 -18.02 29.31 -13.21
CA LYS A 275 -19.04 28.44 -12.56
C LYS A 275 -18.48 27.29 -11.70
N PRO A 276 -17.42 26.54 -12.08
CA PRO A 276 -16.94 25.40 -11.31
C PRO A 276 -16.29 25.80 -9.98
N ARG A 277 -15.97 27.08 -9.81
CA ARG A 277 -15.25 27.58 -8.62
C ARG A 277 -16.15 27.83 -7.41
N LYS A 278 -17.47 27.59 -7.53
CA LYS A 278 -18.50 27.82 -6.49
C LYS A 278 -18.42 29.24 -5.91
N ILE A 279 -18.11 30.20 -6.77
CA ILE A 279 -18.23 31.63 -6.46
C ILE A 279 -19.73 31.85 -6.24
N GLY A 280 -20.12 32.49 -5.14
CA GLY A 280 -21.52 32.63 -4.75
C GLY A 280 -22.36 33.15 -5.92
N THR A 281 -23.08 32.24 -6.58
CA THR A 281 -23.76 32.51 -7.86
C THR A 281 -24.86 33.56 -7.71
N THR A 282 -25.30 33.79 -6.47
CA THR A 282 -26.26 34.82 -6.06
C THR A 282 -25.73 36.24 -6.11
N VAL A 283 -24.41 36.46 -6.25
CA VAL A 283 -23.78 37.80 -6.23
C VAL A 283 -23.42 38.31 -7.64
N LEU A 284 -23.32 37.43 -8.65
CA LEU A 284 -22.86 37.74 -10.01
C LEU A 284 -24.01 38.04 -10.99
N LEU A 285 -25.01 38.83 -10.58
CA LEU A 285 -26.24 39.04 -11.36
C LEU A 285 -26.04 39.70 -12.73
N ASN A 286 -24.89 40.35 -12.99
CA ASN A 286 -24.69 41.09 -14.24
C ASN A 286 -23.27 40.99 -14.85
N TRP A 287 -22.59 39.85 -14.68
CA TRP A 287 -21.20 39.66 -15.15
C TRP A 287 -21.00 39.87 -16.67
N GLN A 288 -22.07 39.76 -17.46
CA GLN A 288 -22.05 39.97 -18.90
C GLN A 288 -21.86 41.43 -19.28
N SER A 289 -22.39 42.35 -18.46
CA SER A 289 -22.26 43.78 -18.71
C SER A 289 -20.78 44.16 -18.79
N PHE A 290 -19.90 43.53 -18.00
CA PHE A 290 -18.45 43.75 -18.10
C PHE A 290 -17.88 43.59 -19.51
N PHE A 291 -18.26 42.55 -20.25
CA PHE A 291 -17.75 42.34 -21.62
C PHE A 291 -18.41 43.29 -22.62
N ILE A 292 -19.70 43.58 -22.43
CA ILE A 292 -20.48 44.49 -23.29
C ILE A 292 -19.99 45.94 -23.11
N ASP A 293 -19.86 46.40 -21.87
CA ASP A 293 -19.37 47.72 -21.49
C ASP A 293 -17.95 47.92 -22.04
N TRP A 294 -17.08 46.92 -21.90
CA TRP A 294 -15.73 46.98 -22.44
C TRP A 294 -15.69 46.98 -23.97
N LEU A 295 -16.62 46.28 -24.63
CA LEU A 295 -16.75 46.32 -26.10
C LEU A 295 -17.19 47.72 -26.57
N SER A 296 -18.07 48.38 -25.80
CA SER A 296 -18.58 49.72 -26.09
C SER A 296 -17.57 50.85 -25.82
N GLN A 297 -16.56 50.60 -24.98
CA GLN A 297 -15.49 51.57 -24.68
C GLN A 297 -14.54 51.75 -25.88
N GLU A 298 -14.21 53.00 -26.21
CA GLU A 298 -13.23 53.32 -27.29
C GLU A 298 -11.84 52.75 -27.01
N SER A 299 -11.38 52.81 -25.75
CA SER A 299 -10.10 52.21 -25.36
C SER A 299 -10.20 50.68 -25.28
N THR A 300 -9.19 50.02 -25.81
CA THR A 300 -9.00 48.56 -25.75
C THR A 300 -8.51 48.08 -24.38
N ILE A 301 -8.03 48.98 -23.52
CA ILE A 301 -7.34 48.66 -22.26
C ILE A 301 -8.27 48.86 -21.06
N ILE A 302 -8.23 47.93 -20.10
CA ILE A 302 -8.87 48.06 -18.78
C ILE A 302 -7.89 47.77 -17.64
N GLN A 303 -8.29 48.15 -16.43
CA GLN A 303 -7.53 47.96 -15.21
C GLN A 303 -8.20 46.95 -14.27
N ILE A 304 -7.51 45.85 -13.96
CA ILE A 304 -7.89 44.87 -12.95
C ILE A 304 -7.07 45.15 -11.67
N PRO A 305 -7.67 45.11 -10.45
CA PRO A 305 -9.01 44.62 -10.11
C PRO A 305 -10.15 45.65 -10.22
N LYS A 306 -9.85 46.93 -10.46
CA LYS A 306 -10.83 48.04 -10.40
C LYS A 306 -12.07 47.79 -11.25
N THR A 307 -11.93 47.38 -12.51
CA THR A 307 -13.09 47.12 -13.39
C THR A 307 -13.94 45.93 -12.92
N LEU A 308 -13.34 44.94 -12.24
CA LEU A 308 -14.10 43.82 -11.69
C LEU A 308 -14.92 44.22 -10.47
N GLN A 309 -14.49 45.21 -9.67
CA GLN A 309 -15.25 45.69 -8.51
C GLN A 309 -16.66 46.15 -8.88
N ASN A 310 -16.87 46.66 -10.10
CA ASN A 310 -18.18 47.09 -10.59
C ASN A 310 -19.20 45.93 -10.72
N ILE A 311 -18.72 44.68 -10.79
CA ILE A 311 -19.57 43.47 -10.92
C ILE A 311 -19.94 42.91 -9.54
N TYR A 312 -19.25 43.34 -8.48
CA TYR A 312 -19.45 42.86 -7.12
C TYR A 312 -20.05 43.98 -6.25
N PRO A 313 -20.68 43.66 -5.10
CA PRO A 313 -21.16 44.68 -4.16
C PRO A 313 -20.02 45.60 -3.69
N VAL A 314 -20.35 46.85 -3.38
CA VAL A 314 -19.38 47.93 -3.06
C VAL A 314 -18.39 47.55 -1.94
N ASP A 315 -18.82 46.73 -0.97
CA ASP A 315 -17.99 46.27 0.16
C ASP A 315 -17.32 44.90 -0.05
N TYR A 316 -17.45 44.30 -1.25
CA TYR A 316 -16.93 42.97 -1.52
C TYR A 316 -15.44 42.97 -1.84
N GLN A 317 -14.66 42.26 -1.03
CA GLN A 317 -13.24 42.02 -1.30
C GLN A 317 -13.03 40.80 -2.19
N LEU A 318 -12.62 41.05 -3.43
CA LEU A 318 -12.24 40.03 -4.42
C LEU A 318 -11.14 39.11 -3.87
N GLN A 319 -11.45 37.82 -3.79
CA GLN A 319 -10.47 36.82 -3.36
C GLN A 319 -9.49 36.49 -4.49
N HIS A 320 -8.27 36.09 -4.12
CA HIS A 320 -7.23 35.71 -5.08
C HIS A 320 -7.68 34.60 -6.05
N LYS A 321 -8.47 33.63 -5.57
CA LYS A 321 -9.01 32.52 -6.38
C LYS A 321 -9.99 33.01 -7.46
N GLU A 322 -10.74 34.07 -7.19
CA GLU A 322 -11.70 34.70 -8.12
C GLU A 322 -10.96 35.53 -9.17
N LEU A 323 -9.94 36.29 -8.77
CA LEU A 323 -9.08 37.01 -9.70
C LEU A 323 -8.36 36.06 -10.68
N CYS A 324 -7.82 34.94 -10.17
CA CYS A 324 -7.25 33.90 -11.01
C CYS A 324 -8.29 33.26 -11.95
N ALA A 325 -9.57 33.30 -11.58
CA ALA A 325 -10.64 32.79 -12.41
C ALA A 325 -10.96 33.68 -13.59
N TRP A 326 -11.12 34.97 -13.31
CA TRP A 326 -11.33 36.01 -14.29
C TRP A 326 -10.19 36.09 -15.29
N LYS A 327 -8.92 36.05 -14.83
CA LYS A 327 -7.75 36.03 -15.73
C LYS A 327 -7.78 34.85 -16.71
N ALA A 328 -8.17 33.66 -16.25
CA ALA A 328 -8.28 32.49 -17.10
C ALA A 328 -9.40 32.64 -18.15
N MET A 329 -10.53 33.23 -17.76
CA MET A 329 -11.63 33.53 -18.68
C MET A 329 -11.23 34.58 -19.71
N LEU A 330 -10.54 35.65 -19.30
CA LEU A 330 -10.07 36.72 -20.20
C LEU A 330 -9.13 36.20 -21.29
N ILE A 331 -8.17 35.35 -20.91
CA ILE A 331 -7.28 34.68 -21.88
C ILE A 331 -8.11 33.82 -22.85
N ALA A 332 -9.13 33.12 -22.34
CA ALA A 332 -10.01 32.30 -23.17
C ALA A 332 -10.94 33.11 -24.08
N CYS A 333 -11.19 34.38 -23.77
CA CYS A 333 -12.00 35.30 -24.57
C CYS A 333 -11.15 36.19 -25.50
N GLY A 334 -9.86 35.88 -25.66
CA GLY A 334 -8.96 36.57 -26.59
C GLY A 334 -8.24 37.80 -26.02
N CYS A 335 -8.34 38.07 -24.71
CA CYS A 335 -7.65 39.20 -24.09
C CYS A 335 -6.18 38.89 -23.76
N THR A 336 -5.35 39.94 -23.73
CA THR A 336 -3.92 39.84 -23.40
C THR A 336 -3.55 40.77 -22.25
N ASN A 337 -2.71 40.31 -21.33
CA ASN A 337 -2.15 41.17 -20.29
C ASN A 337 -1.03 42.06 -20.87
N VAL A 338 -1.19 43.38 -20.72
CA VAL A 338 -0.32 44.44 -21.25
C VAL A 338 0.38 45.24 -20.14
N THR A 339 0.40 44.73 -18.91
CA THR A 339 1.00 45.40 -17.75
C THR A 339 2.49 45.67 -17.97
N PRO A 340 2.98 46.92 -17.81
CA PRO A 340 4.36 47.29 -18.14
C PRO A 340 5.37 47.02 -17.00
N PHE A 341 4.92 46.62 -15.82
CA PHE A 341 5.75 46.42 -14.63
C PHE A 341 5.54 45.05 -13.98
N GLU A 342 6.52 44.64 -13.16
CA GLU A 342 6.46 43.38 -12.41
C GLU A 342 5.47 43.44 -11.24
N LYS A 343 4.81 42.32 -10.94
CA LYS A 343 3.84 42.16 -9.84
C LYS A 343 4.35 42.58 -8.46
N LYS A 344 5.67 42.60 -8.22
CA LYS A 344 6.25 43.04 -6.94
C LYS A 344 6.04 44.54 -6.68
N LYS A 345 5.75 45.33 -7.72
CA LYS A 345 5.58 46.78 -7.63
C LYS A 345 4.14 47.21 -7.37
N SER A 346 3.16 46.45 -7.84
CA SER A 346 1.73 46.72 -7.64
C SER A 346 0.90 45.50 -8.02
N ASP A 347 -0.25 45.35 -7.36
CA ASP A 347 -1.26 44.34 -7.66
C ASP A 347 -2.19 44.73 -8.83
N ILE A 348 -2.01 45.94 -9.38
CA ILE A 348 -2.76 46.43 -10.53
C ILE A 348 -2.25 45.76 -11.81
N GLU A 349 -3.16 45.22 -12.62
CA GLU A 349 -2.89 44.64 -13.93
C GLU A 349 -3.69 45.33 -15.04
N PHE A 350 -3.04 45.61 -16.17
CA PHE A 350 -3.68 46.14 -17.38
C PHE A 350 -3.91 45.02 -18.39
N TRP A 351 -5.10 44.98 -18.97
CA TRP A 351 -5.53 43.97 -19.94
C TRP A 351 -6.10 44.65 -21.19
N SER A 352 -5.75 44.11 -22.36
CA SER A 352 -6.20 44.61 -23.66
C SER A 352 -7.09 43.58 -24.37
N ARG A 353 -8.13 44.07 -25.03
CA ARG A 353 -8.98 43.33 -25.97
C ARG A 353 -8.54 43.46 -27.45
N ALA A 354 -7.43 44.14 -27.73
CA ALA A 354 -6.95 44.30 -29.10
C ALA A 354 -6.50 42.94 -29.69
N LEU A 355 -6.80 42.72 -30.98
CA LEU A 355 -6.30 41.59 -31.75
C LEU A 355 -4.76 41.57 -31.78
N ASP A 356 -4.16 42.76 -31.88
CA ASP A 356 -2.72 43.00 -31.70
C ASP A 356 -2.49 43.98 -30.53
N PRO A 357 -2.05 43.50 -29.35
CA PRO A 357 -1.87 44.33 -28.16
C PRO A 357 -0.51 45.05 -28.13
N THR A 358 0.28 45.01 -29.21
CA THR A 358 1.63 45.59 -29.23
C THR A 358 1.62 47.11 -29.01
N ALA A 359 0.72 47.83 -29.69
CA ALA A 359 0.54 49.26 -29.53
C ALA A 359 0.10 49.64 -28.11
N ASP A 360 -0.84 48.89 -27.54
CA ASP A 360 -1.33 49.08 -26.16
C ASP A 360 -0.22 48.89 -25.13
N LYS A 361 0.60 47.86 -25.33
CA LYS A 361 1.73 47.54 -24.45
C LYS A 361 2.82 48.61 -24.51
N GLU A 362 3.14 49.10 -25.72
CA GLU A 362 4.12 50.17 -25.91
C GLU A 362 3.62 51.49 -25.32
N THR A 363 2.34 51.81 -25.51
CA THR A 363 1.70 53.00 -24.94
C THR A 363 1.77 52.99 -23.41
N LEU A 364 1.39 51.88 -22.77
CA LEU A 364 1.47 51.75 -21.30
C LEU A 364 2.91 51.78 -20.78
N LEU A 365 3.86 51.20 -21.51
CA LEU A 365 5.27 51.24 -21.16
C LEU A 365 5.82 52.67 -21.22
N ASN A 366 5.45 53.43 -22.25
CA ASN A 366 5.84 54.83 -22.39
C ASN A 366 5.27 55.70 -21.26
N LEU A 367 3.98 55.52 -20.92
CA LEU A 367 3.34 56.21 -19.79
C LEU A 367 3.96 55.85 -18.44
N TYR A 368 4.32 54.58 -18.25
CA TYR A 368 5.01 54.12 -17.04
C TYR A 368 6.42 54.72 -16.93
N ASN A 369 7.20 54.69 -18.01
CA ASN A 369 8.55 55.26 -18.04
C ASN A 369 8.55 56.79 -17.87
N ALA A 370 7.49 57.46 -18.34
CA ALA A 370 7.27 58.89 -18.12
C ALA A 370 6.83 59.24 -16.69
N GLY A 371 6.66 58.25 -15.80
CA GLY A 371 6.25 58.46 -14.41
C GLY A 371 4.78 58.84 -14.22
N LEU A 372 3.97 58.74 -15.28
CA LEU A 372 2.55 59.12 -15.27
C LEU A 372 1.63 58.04 -14.67
N ILE A 373 2.17 56.85 -14.39
CA ILE A 373 1.45 55.76 -13.71
C ILE A 373 1.93 55.68 -12.25
N CYS A 374 1.20 56.32 -11.33
CA CYS A 374 1.53 56.35 -9.90
C CYS A 374 1.08 55.06 -9.18
N LEU A 375 2.04 54.35 -8.55
CA LEU A 375 1.78 53.18 -7.70
C LEU A 375 1.76 53.67 -6.24
N GLY A 376 0.58 53.82 -5.64
CA GLY A 376 0.42 54.46 -4.33
C GLY A 376 1.10 53.70 -3.19
N ASN A 377 2.12 54.29 -2.57
CA ASN A 377 2.66 53.88 -1.27
C ASN A 377 2.09 54.79 -0.18
N ASN A 378 1.17 54.28 0.64
CA ASN A 378 0.82 54.87 1.92
C ASN A 378 1.10 53.87 3.05
N SER A 379 2.11 54.14 3.86
CA SER A 379 2.08 53.76 5.27
C SER A 379 2.78 54.84 6.13
N PRO A 380 2.12 55.35 7.20
CA PRO A 380 2.69 56.36 8.08
C PRO A 380 3.69 55.75 9.06
N ILE A 381 4.68 56.55 9.43
CA ILE A 381 5.69 56.29 10.46
C ILE A 381 4.99 56.15 11.83
N ILE A 382 5.13 55.00 12.50
CA ILE A 382 4.79 54.80 13.91
C ILE A 382 6.08 54.59 14.70
N ILE A 383 6.25 55.36 15.77
CA ILE A 383 7.39 55.34 16.69
C ILE A 383 7.56 53.94 17.30
N ASP A 384 8.76 53.38 17.18
CA ASP A 384 9.11 51.99 17.43
C ASP A 384 9.12 51.62 18.94
N LYS A 385 7.96 51.16 19.44
CA LYS A 385 7.85 50.47 20.75
C LYS A 385 8.27 48.99 20.70
N SER A 386 8.70 48.47 19.54
CA SER A 386 8.98 47.03 19.38
C SER A 386 10.27 46.59 20.07
N ILE A 387 11.26 47.49 20.17
CA ILE A 387 12.56 47.18 20.80
C ILE A 387 12.40 46.83 22.28
N ASP A 388 11.56 47.57 23.01
CA ASP A 388 11.33 47.33 24.45
C ASP A 388 10.52 46.05 24.70
N PHE A 389 9.61 45.70 23.79
CA PHE A 389 8.89 44.43 23.82
C PHE A 389 9.85 43.25 23.69
N TRP A 390 10.74 43.26 22.68
CA TRP A 390 11.66 42.15 22.44
C TRP A 390 12.65 41.96 23.60
N LYS A 391 13.17 43.06 24.17
CA LYS A 391 14.03 43.01 25.36
C LYS A 391 13.31 42.41 26.57
N SER A 392 12.09 42.85 26.83
CA SER A 392 11.29 42.38 27.97
C SER A 392 10.94 40.89 27.84
N PHE A 393 10.54 40.45 26.65
CA PHE A 393 10.17 39.06 26.39
C PHE A 393 11.36 38.10 26.49
N LYS A 394 12.53 38.54 26.01
CA LYS A 394 13.78 37.79 26.14
C LYS A 394 14.16 37.59 27.60
N CYS A 395 14.06 38.63 28.42
CA CYS A 395 14.30 38.55 29.87
C CYS A 395 13.37 37.53 30.54
N ALA A 396 12.09 37.49 30.17
CA ALA A 396 11.13 36.51 30.68
C ALA A 396 11.49 35.06 30.28
N LEU A 397 12.03 34.86 29.08
CA LEU A 397 12.47 33.55 28.60
C LEU A 397 13.73 33.06 29.32
N ASP A 398 14.69 33.97 29.56
CA ASP A 398 15.96 33.65 30.20
C ASP A 398 15.81 33.35 31.70
N ASN A 399 14.93 34.08 32.39
CA ASN A 399 14.68 33.93 33.83
C ASN A 399 13.81 32.70 34.20
N ASN A 400 13.32 31.91 33.24
CA ASN A 400 12.46 30.77 33.54
C ASN A 400 13.25 29.57 34.08
N LYS A 401 12.97 29.19 35.34
CA LYS A 401 13.63 28.09 36.05
C LYS A 401 13.11 26.68 35.71
N ARG A 402 12.04 26.53 34.92
CA ARG A 402 11.38 25.22 34.62
C ARG A 402 11.96 24.46 33.42
N GLY A 403 13.23 24.69 33.08
CA GLY A 403 13.92 23.97 32.00
C GLY A 403 13.35 24.24 30.59
N ILE A 404 13.74 23.40 29.62
CA ILE A 404 13.44 23.57 28.19
C ILE A 404 11.92 23.61 27.93
N ASP A 405 11.15 22.77 28.62
CA ASP A 405 9.68 22.73 28.47
C ASP A 405 9.01 24.02 28.96
N GLY A 406 9.52 24.62 30.04
CA GLY A 406 9.07 25.93 30.51
C GLY A 406 9.35 27.06 29.51
N LYS A 407 10.54 27.03 28.88
CA LYS A 407 10.92 28.01 27.85
C LYS A 407 10.07 27.84 26.58
N ILE A 408 9.84 26.61 26.14
CA ILE A 408 8.96 26.29 25.01
C ILE A 408 7.53 26.79 25.28
N ARG A 409 7.03 26.60 26.50
CA ARG A 409 5.71 27.09 26.91
C ARG A 409 5.61 28.61 26.87
N ILE A 410 6.58 29.35 27.40
CA ILE A 410 6.56 30.83 27.32
C ILE A 410 6.67 31.30 25.86
N LEU A 411 7.62 30.74 25.10
CA LEU A 411 7.80 31.08 23.70
C LEU A 411 6.53 30.81 22.87
N SER A 412 5.78 29.76 23.21
CA SER A 412 4.53 29.39 22.53
C SER A 412 3.45 30.47 22.56
N ILE A 413 3.52 31.43 23.50
CA ILE A 413 2.56 32.55 23.60
C ILE A 413 2.58 33.43 22.35
N ILE A 414 3.78 33.64 21.78
CA ILE A 414 3.98 34.56 20.65
C ILE A 414 4.46 33.84 19.38
N ALA A 415 4.84 32.56 19.48
CA ALA A 415 5.48 31.82 18.38
C ALA A 415 4.63 31.74 17.09
N GLU A 416 3.29 31.74 17.18
CA GLU A 416 2.42 31.75 16.00
C GLU A 416 2.08 33.16 15.48
N LYS A 417 2.37 34.21 16.26
CA LYS A 417 2.00 35.59 15.94
C LYS A 417 3.09 36.36 15.17
N PHE A 418 4.32 35.86 15.17
CA PHE A 418 5.46 36.50 14.52
C PHE A 418 6.12 35.58 13.51
N ARG A 419 6.84 36.14 12.52
CA ARG A 419 7.53 35.30 11.54
C ARG A 419 8.71 34.60 12.20
N TYR A 420 9.08 33.49 11.60
CA TYR A 420 10.15 32.63 12.07
C TYR A 420 11.49 33.37 12.19
N ASP A 421 11.84 34.16 11.16
CA ASP A 421 13.09 34.91 11.11
C ASP A 421 13.10 36.02 12.18
N ASP A 422 11.98 36.73 12.37
CA ASP A 422 11.82 37.77 13.38
C ASP A 422 12.03 37.23 14.80
N LEU A 423 11.47 36.05 15.12
CA LEU A 423 11.64 35.42 16.44
C LEU A 423 13.10 34.99 16.66
N ARG A 424 13.76 34.49 15.62
CA ARG A 424 15.15 34.05 15.69
C ARG A 424 16.11 35.22 15.87
N GLU A 425 15.94 36.29 15.10
CA GLU A 425 16.81 37.48 15.15
C GLU A 425 16.63 38.25 16.46
N ASN A 426 15.38 38.49 16.89
CA ASN A 426 15.10 39.32 18.06
C ASN A 426 15.34 38.60 19.39
N LEU A 427 15.00 37.31 19.50
CA LEU A 427 15.10 36.55 20.76
C LEU A 427 16.35 35.66 20.84
N ARG A 428 17.09 35.48 19.74
CA ARG A 428 18.26 34.57 19.64
C ARG A 428 17.96 33.13 20.05
N VAL A 429 16.74 32.65 19.78
CA VAL A 429 16.30 31.29 20.09
C VAL A 429 16.57 30.33 18.92
N GLY A 430 16.87 29.07 19.25
CA GLY A 430 17.16 28.04 18.26
C GLY A 430 15.93 27.65 17.44
N SER A 431 16.17 27.31 16.17
CA SER A 431 15.17 26.86 15.21
C SER A 431 14.26 25.72 15.70
N SER A 432 14.83 24.76 16.42
CA SER A 432 14.12 23.64 17.03
C SER A 432 13.16 24.09 18.14
N SER A 433 13.55 25.11 18.92
CA SER A 433 12.75 25.62 20.04
C SER A 433 11.52 26.39 19.54
N ILE A 434 11.64 27.16 18.45
CA ILE A 434 10.51 27.83 17.80
C ILE A 434 9.51 26.78 17.28
N ASN A 435 9.99 25.73 16.60
CA ASN A 435 9.12 24.67 16.07
C ASN A 435 8.40 23.91 17.20
N LEU A 436 9.09 23.60 18.29
CA LEU A 436 8.49 22.98 19.46
C LEU A 436 7.47 23.90 20.13
N ALA A 437 7.73 25.21 20.18
CA ALA A 437 6.80 26.21 20.74
C ALA A 437 5.53 26.34 19.89
N CYS A 438 5.64 26.40 18.56
CA CYS A 438 4.47 26.40 17.65
C CYS A 438 3.66 25.10 17.80
N LYS A 439 4.34 23.94 17.86
CA LYS A 439 3.68 22.65 18.06
C LYS A 439 2.96 22.60 19.42
N HIS A 440 3.60 23.14 20.46
CA HIS A 440 3.02 23.22 21.79
C HIS A 440 1.77 24.13 21.81
N ALA A 441 1.83 25.31 21.18
CA ALA A 441 0.69 26.23 21.07
C ALA A 441 -0.53 25.55 20.42
N ARG A 442 -0.32 24.78 19.35
CA ARG A 442 -1.40 24.07 18.63
C ARG A 442 -2.02 22.93 19.42
N ILE A 443 -1.22 22.21 20.19
CA ILE A 443 -1.67 20.99 20.89
C ILE A 443 -2.27 21.32 22.25
N ASN A 444 -1.65 22.23 23.00
CA ASN A 444 -2.02 22.52 24.39
C ASN A 444 -2.65 23.91 24.57
N GLY A 445 -2.46 24.83 23.60
CA GLY A 445 -2.80 26.24 23.71
C GLY A 445 -1.55 27.12 24.00
N PRO A 446 -1.49 28.37 23.48
CA PRO A 446 -0.38 29.29 23.74
C PRO A 446 -0.19 29.54 25.25
N GLY A 447 0.96 29.21 25.81
CA GLY A 447 1.26 29.41 27.25
C GLY A 447 0.53 28.46 28.21
N ALA A 448 -0.22 27.46 27.73
CA ALA A 448 -0.94 26.50 28.56
C ALA A 448 -0.04 25.35 29.08
N PRO A 449 -0.41 24.61 30.13
CA PRO A 449 0.29 23.39 30.54
C PRO A 449 0.01 22.20 29.60
N ALA A 450 0.95 21.25 29.50
CA ALA A 450 0.83 20.10 28.59
C ALA A 450 -0.23 19.08 29.05
N ILE A 451 -1.03 18.58 28.10
CA ILE A 451 -2.12 17.63 28.37
C ILE A 451 -1.57 16.21 28.59
N VAL A 452 -1.94 15.55 29.70
CA VAL A 452 -1.52 14.17 30.02
C VAL A 452 -2.46 13.16 29.35
N LYS A 453 -1.90 12.21 28.56
CA LYS A 453 -2.68 11.18 27.85
C LYS A 453 -2.75 9.83 28.61
N PRO A 454 -3.87 9.08 28.57
CA PRO A 454 -3.99 7.75 29.16
C PRO A 454 -3.42 6.63 28.26
N LYS A 455 -2.92 5.53 28.86
CA LYS A 455 -2.30 4.38 28.16
C LYS A 455 -3.35 3.33 27.75
N ARG A 456 -3.29 2.83 26.50
CA ARG A 456 -4.12 1.72 25.97
C ARG A 456 -3.26 0.51 25.55
N LYS A 457 -3.79 -0.72 25.71
CA LYS A 457 -3.29 -1.97 25.10
C LYS A 457 -4.12 -2.31 23.85
N ILE A 458 -3.48 -2.76 22.76
CA ILE A 458 -4.13 -3.11 21.47
C ILE A 458 -3.80 -4.56 21.10
N CYS A 459 -4.80 -5.33 20.65
CA CYS A 459 -4.61 -6.66 20.05
C CYS A 459 -4.37 -6.52 18.53
N ARG A 460 -3.28 -7.11 18.00
CA ARG A 460 -2.75 -6.83 16.64
C ARG A 460 -3.30 -7.70 15.50
N MET A 461 -4.10 -8.73 15.77
CA MET A 461 -4.61 -9.67 14.75
C MET A 461 -6.13 -9.58 14.64
N SER A 462 -6.66 -9.44 13.42
CA SER A 462 -8.11 -9.49 13.17
C SER A 462 -8.64 -10.91 13.41
N GLU A 463 -9.79 -11.03 14.07
CA GLU A 463 -10.42 -12.31 14.40
C GLU A 463 -10.69 -13.19 13.18
N ILE A 464 -10.98 -12.60 12.01
CA ILE A 464 -11.24 -13.33 10.76
C ILE A 464 -9.99 -14.10 10.30
N LYS A 465 -8.82 -13.45 10.30
CA LYS A 465 -7.54 -14.08 9.91
C LYS A 465 -7.12 -15.17 10.89
N GLU A 466 -7.43 -14.99 12.17
CA GLU A 466 -7.21 -16.00 13.18
C GLU A 466 -8.13 -17.21 12.95
N ARG A 467 -9.39 -16.97 12.58
CA ARG A 467 -10.36 -18.03 12.24
C ARG A 467 -9.95 -18.80 10.98
N GLU A 468 -9.48 -18.13 9.92
CA GLU A 468 -8.98 -18.78 8.70
C GLU A 468 -7.76 -19.66 8.99
N PHE A 469 -6.83 -19.19 9.83
CA PHE A 469 -5.69 -19.99 10.28
C PHE A 469 -6.14 -21.23 11.05
N GLN A 470 -7.11 -21.08 11.95
CA GLN A 470 -7.68 -22.20 12.70
C GLN A 470 -8.39 -23.19 11.76
N LEU A 471 -9.22 -22.71 10.83
CA LEU A 471 -9.94 -23.55 9.85
C LEU A 471 -8.97 -24.32 8.95
N PHE A 472 -7.89 -23.69 8.49
CA PHE A 472 -6.88 -24.37 7.67
C PHE A 472 -6.20 -25.52 8.42
N PHE A 473 -5.91 -25.33 9.71
CA PHE A 473 -5.32 -26.36 10.56
C PHE A 473 -6.37 -27.25 11.26
N GLN A 474 -7.65 -27.06 10.97
CA GLN A 474 -8.69 -28.06 11.25
C GLN A 474 -8.82 -29.06 10.10
N ASP A 475 -8.36 -28.70 8.89
CA ASP A 475 -8.31 -29.62 7.76
C ASP A 475 -7.23 -30.71 7.97
N LYS A 476 -7.70 -31.95 7.96
CA LYS A 476 -6.90 -33.18 8.13
C LYS A 476 -5.95 -33.44 6.95
N SER A 477 -6.10 -32.71 5.84
CA SER A 477 -5.16 -32.72 4.71
C SER A 477 -3.86 -31.95 5.01
N ASN A 478 -3.91 -31.02 5.96
CA ASN A 478 -2.78 -30.14 6.31
C ASN A 478 -2.11 -30.57 7.62
N VAL A 479 -2.86 -31.22 8.51
CA VAL A 479 -2.37 -31.71 9.80
C VAL A 479 -2.86 -33.11 10.16
N THR A 480 -2.00 -33.81 10.88
CA THR A 480 -2.33 -35.07 11.55
C THR A 480 -2.40 -34.85 13.04
N MET A 481 -3.55 -35.17 13.62
CA MET A 481 -3.74 -35.11 15.06
C MET A 481 -2.93 -36.19 15.80
N SER A 482 -2.07 -35.77 16.72
CA SER A 482 -1.24 -36.62 17.58
C SER A 482 -2.09 -37.65 18.30
N SER A 483 -1.66 -38.91 18.22
CA SER A 483 -2.29 -40.01 18.95
C SER A 483 -2.13 -39.92 20.47
N TYR A 484 -0.99 -39.38 20.92
CA TYR A 484 -0.52 -39.61 22.29
C TYR A 484 -0.19 -38.35 23.08
N LYS A 485 -0.06 -37.19 22.42
CA LYS A 485 0.29 -35.93 23.09
C LYS A 485 -0.84 -34.91 23.04
N VAL A 486 -1.09 -34.25 24.17
CA VAL A 486 -1.91 -33.05 24.31
C VAL A 486 -1.01 -31.89 24.71
N ASP A 487 -1.39 -30.68 24.32
CA ASP A 487 -0.74 -29.48 24.81
C ASP A 487 -1.08 -29.31 26.30
N PRO A 488 -0.08 -29.30 27.21
CA PRO A 488 -0.32 -29.18 28.65
C PRO A 488 -1.08 -27.91 29.06
N LYS A 489 -0.99 -26.83 28.27
CA LYS A 489 -1.64 -25.55 28.58
C LYS A 489 -3.10 -25.49 28.16
N THR A 490 -3.44 -26.11 27.05
CA THR A 490 -4.77 -25.99 26.43
C THR A 490 -5.59 -27.27 26.51
N ASN A 491 -4.96 -28.39 26.89
CA ASN A 491 -5.52 -29.74 26.90
C ASN A 491 -6.03 -30.23 25.53
N LEU A 492 -5.73 -29.49 24.46
CA LEU A 492 -6.08 -29.84 23.08
C LEU A 492 -5.09 -30.89 22.51
N PRO A 493 -5.53 -31.76 21.59
CA PRO A 493 -4.62 -32.65 20.87
C PRO A 493 -3.53 -31.86 20.14
N ILE A 494 -2.27 -32.28 20.27
CA ILE A 494 -1.19 -31.72 19.44
C ILE A 494 -1.46 -32.08 17.98
N LEU A 495 -1.35 -31.14 17.06
CA LEU A 495 -1.49 -31.35 15.62
C LEU A 495 -0.10 -31.28 14.96
N TYR A 496 0.25 -32.31 14.22
CA TYR A 496 1.51 -32.39 13.47
C TYR A 496 1.29 -31.96 12.03
N LEU A 497 2.16 -31.09 11.54
CA LEU A 497 2.12 -30.63 10.15
C LEU A 497 2.41 -31.79 9.18
N GLN A 498 1.55 -32.02 8.19
CA GLN A 498 1.74 -33.10 7.21
C GLN A 498 2.75 -32.77 6.11
N ASP A 499 3.02 -31.48 5.89
CA ASP A 499 3.88 -30.99 4.83
C ASP A 499 4.95 -30.04 5.36
N GLN A 500 5.93 -29.70 4.51
CA GLN A 500 6.88 -28.65 4.84
C GLN A 500 6.15 -27.32 5.06
N LYS A 501 6.62 -26.50 6.02
CA LYS A 501 6.03 -25.17 6.29
C LYS A 501 5.83 -24.34 5.01
N LYS A 502 6.77 -24.43 4.05
CA LYS A 502 6.69 -23.73 2.76
C LYS A 502 5.54 -24.25 1.88
N ALA A 503 5.34 -25.56 1.81
CA ALA A 503 4.26 -26.18 1.03
C ALA A 503 2.88 -25.92 1.67
N LEU A 504 2.78 -26.00 3.00
CA LEU A 504 1.57 -25.62 3.74
C LEU A 504 1.23 -24.14 3.57
N TRP A 505 2.24 -23.26 3.52
CA TRP A 505 2.02 -21.86 3.18
C TRP A 505 1.44 -21.71 1.78
N THR A 506 2.00 -22.39 0.77
CA THR A 506 1.48 -22.30 -0.61
C THR A 506 0.02 -22.77 -0.67
N LYS A 507 -0.31 -23.90 -0.02
CA LYS A 507 -1.70 -24.37 0.10
C LYS A 507 -2.61 -23.38 0.83
N PHE A 508 -2.12 -22.77 1.92
CA PHE A 508 -2.86 -21.75 2.66
C PHE A 508 -3.13 -20.51 1.80
N GLU A 509 -2.14 -20.04 1.05
CA GLU A 509 -2.24 -18.89 0.15
C GLU A 509 -3.18 -19.16 -1.03
N GLU A 510 -3.23 -20.39 -1.52
CA GLU A 510 -4.19 -20.81 -2.56
C GLU A 510 -5.63 -20.88 -2.03
N ILE A 511 -5.85 -21.39 -0.82
CA ILE A 511 -7.19 -21.51 -0.22
C ILE A 511 -7.70 -20.16 0.31
N TYR A 512 -6.81 -19.36 0.92
CA TYR A 512 -7.11 -18.06 1.54
C TYR A 512 -6.19 -16.96 0.97
N PRO A 513 -6.36 -16.53 -0.29
CA PRO A 513 -5.49 -15.54 -0.94
C PRO A 513 -5.49 -14.16 -0.24
N ASN A 514 -6.58 -13.83 0.46
CA ASN A 514 -6.72 -12.62 1.27
C ASN A 514 -6.42 -12.83 2.77
N GLY A 515 -6.03 -14.05 3.16
CA GLY A 515 -5.81 -14.43 4.55
C GLY A 515 -4.51 -13.88 5.15
N MET A 516 -4.10 -14.45 6.28
CA MET A 516 -2.89 -13.98 6.96
C MET A 516 -1.64 -14.15 6.08
N LYS A 517 -0.76 -13.14 6.04
CA LYS A 517 0.46 -13.19 5.21
C LYS A 517 1.50 -14.16 5.77
N LYS A 518 2.40 -14.65 4.92
CA LYS A 518 3.43 -15.66 5.23
C LYS A 518 4.16 -15.44 6.55
N THR A 519 4.61 -14.22 6.83
CA THR A 519 5.31 -13.90 8.09
C THR A 519 4.41 -14.05 9.31
N SER A 520 3.16 -13.59 9.23
CA SER A 520 2.15 -13.77 10.28
C SER A 520 1.76 -15.23 10.44
N PHE A 521 1.62 -15.97 9.33
CA PHE A 521 1.38 -17.42 9.35
C PHE A 521 2.51 -18.16 10.07
N MET A 522 3.77 -17.87 9.72
CA MET A 522 4.93 -18.52 10.35
C MET A 522 5.10 -18.12 11.82
N ALA A 523 4.88 -16.84 12.15
CA ALA A 523 4.96 -16.36 13.53
C ALA A 523 3.84 -16.97 14.38
N ARG A 524 2.59 -16.95 13.89
CA ARG A 524 1.45 -17.56 14.57
C ARG A 524 1.64 -19.07 14.74
N LEU A 525 2.17 -19.74 13.71
CA LEU A 525 2.52 -21.16 13.74
C LEU A 525 3.63 -21.47 14.76
N ALA A 526 4.60 -20.57 14.94
CA ALA A 526 5.64 -20.70 15.96
C ALA A 526 5.10 -20.43 17.37
N ASP A 527 4.17 -19.48 17.51
CA ASP A 527 3.51 -19.14 18.78
C ASP A 527 2.44 -20.16 19.20
N CYS A 528 2.01 -21.05 18.29
CA CYS A 528 1.06 -22.12 18.59
C CYS A 528 1.74 -23.28 19.33
N SER A 529 1.44 -23.42 20.61
CA SER A 529 1.89 -24.55 21.44
C SER A 529 1.35 -25.92 20.98
N HIS A 530 0.16 -25.94 20.36
CA HIS A 530 -0.52 -27.16 19.92
C HIS A 530 -0.20 -27.55 18.46
N LEU A 531 0.43 -26.69 17.65
CA LEU A 531 0.86 -27.01 16.27
C LEU A 531 2.35 -27.28 16.27
N LYS A 532 2.77 -28.51 15.96
CA LYS A 532 4.19 -28.90 16.05
C LYS A 532 4.75 -29.26 14.68
N TYR A 533 5.85 -28.58 14.34
CA TYR A 533 6.72 -28.90 13.21
C TYR A 533 8.00 -29.54 13.74
N ARG A 534 8.32 -30.75 13.27
CA ARG A 534 9.55 -31.49 13.66
C ARG A 534 9.70 -31.64 15.18
N GLU A 535 8.79 -32.39 15.80
CA GLU A 535 9.12 -33.09 17.05
C GLU A 535 9.27 -34.57 16.72
N ASP A 536 10.16 -35.27 17.41
CA ASP A 536 10.19 -36.73 17.39
C ASP A 536 8.79 -37.23 17.72
N LEU A 537 8.16 -37.82 16.69
CA LEU A 537 6.88 -38.48 16.82
C LEU A 537 7.12 -39.71 17.70
N GLY A 538 6.98 -39.54 19.01
CA GLY A 538 6.73 -40.67 19.90
C GLY A 538 5.53 -41.44 19.34
N GLY A 539 5.79 -42.62 18.78
CA GLY A 539 4.81 -43.38 18.02
C GLY A 539 5.35 -44.06 16.77
N LEU A 540 6.52 -44.68 16.85
CA LEU A 540 7.12 -45.50 15.78
C LEU A 540 6.43 -46.87 15.59
N CYS A 541 5.25 -47.07 16.19
CA CYS A 541 4.49 -48.29 16.05
C CYS A 541 3.79 -48.34 14.68
N LEU A 542 4.17 -49.33 13.86
CA LEU A 542 3.55 -49.65 12.57
C LEU A 542 2.05 -49.85 12.71
N ILE A 543 1.61 -50.62 13.71
CA ILE A 543 0.18 -50.89 13.97
C ILE A 543 -0.59 -49.58 14.20
N CYS A 544 -0.03 -48.63 14.94
CA CYS A 544 -0.67 -47.34 15.15
C CYS A 544 -0.73 -46.47 13.89
N ASN A 545 0.19 -46.69 12.95
CA ASN A 545 0.17 -46.02 11.66
C ASN A 545 -0.84 -46.68 10.72
N ASP A 546 -0.62 -47.95 10.43
CA ASP A 546 -1.27 -48.66 9.34
C ASP A 546 -2.72 -48.97 9.77
N TYR A 547 -2.92 -49.44 11.00
CA TYR A 547 -4.24 -49.84 11.48
C TYR A 547 -4.95 -48.77 12.32
N GLY A 548 -4.20 -47.80 12.85
CA GLY A 548 -4.75 -46.73 13.69
C GLY A 548 -4.89 -45.37 13.00
N PHE A 549 -4.10 -45.06 11.98
CA PHE A 549 -4.19 -43.78 11.27
C PHE A 549 -4.71 -43.98 9.85
N GLU A 550 -4.08 -44.85 9.08
CA GLU A 550 -4.42 -45.10 7.69
C GLU A 550 -5.80 -45.74 7.55
N ALA A 551 -6.16 -46.72 8.40
CA ALA A 551 -7.50 -47.29 8.47
C ALA A 551 -8.62 -46.23 8.63
N PHE A 552 -8.45 -45.22 9.51
CA PHE A 552 -9.42 -44.13 9.65
C PHE A 552 -9.43 -43.16 8.47
N GLN A 553 -8.29 -42.94 7.80
CA GLN A 553 -8.26 -42.13 6.57
C GLN A 553 -9.02 -42.84 5.44
N ASN A 554 -8.82 -44.14 5.30
CA ASN A 554 -9.54 -44.98 4.34
C ASN A 554 -11.04 -44.97 4.64
N LEU A 555 -11.44 -45.03 5.92
CA LEU A 555 -12.84 -44.94 6.34
C LEU A 555 -13.48 -43.59 5.98
N ILE A 556 -12.75 -42.48 6.15
CA ILE A 556 -13.19 -41.14 5.74
C ILE A 556 -13.29 -41.05 4.21
N ALA A 557 -12.36 -41.66 3.47
CA ALA A 557 -12.39 -41.70 2.01
C ALA A 557 -13.63 -42.45 1.50
N ILE A 558 -13.96 -43.60 2.11
CA ILE A 558 -15.19 -44.33 1.82
C ILE A 558 -16.40 -43.42 2.09
N ALA A 559 -16.50 -42.81 3.27
CA ALA A 559 -17.61 -41.92 3.59
C ALA A 559 -17.78 -40.78 2.56
N ARG A 560 -16.69 -40.14 2.14
CA ARG A 560 -16.72 -39.09 1.10
C ARG A 560 -17.18 -39.59 -0.26
N SER A 561 -16.86 -40.84 -0.61
CA SER A 561 -17.31 -41.46 -1.86
C SER A 561 -18.77 -41.92 -1.83
N THR A 562 -19.31 -42.21 -0.64
CA THR A 562 -20.66 -42.76 -0.47
C THR A 562 -21.72 -41.67 -0.28
N PHE A 563 -21.41 -40.59 0.44
CA PHE A 563 -22.39 -39.55 0.79
C PHE A 563 -22.16 -38.25 0.01
N ASN A 564 -23.11 -37.92 -0.88
CA ASN A 564 -23.08 -36.67 -1.67
C ASN A 564 -23.68 -35.47 -0.93
N ASP A 565 -24.63 -35.69 -0.03
CA ASP A 565 -25.21 -34.64 0.79
C ASP A 565 -24.21 -34.20 1.87
N LYS A 566 -23.83 -32.92 1.82
CA LYS A 566 -22.83 -32.34 2.73
C LYS A 566 -23.22 -32.44 4.20
N LYS A 567 -24.49 -32.21 4.54
CA LYS A 567 -24.97 -32.24 5.94
C LYS A 567 -24.94 -33.67 6.49
N VAL A 568 -25.29 -34.65 5.67
CA VAL A 568 -25.20 -36.08 6.04
C VAL A 568 -23.74 -36.51 6.17
N LEU A 569 -22.90 -36.16 5.20
CA LEU A 569 -21.47 -36.46 5.20
C LEU A 569 -20.76 -35.87 6.44
N ASP A 570 -21.05 -34.62 6.79
CA ASP A 570 -20.49 -33.97 7.98
C ASP A 570 -20.90 -34.71 9.26
N GLY A 571 -22.15 -35.20 9.33
CA GLY A 571 -22.64 -36.05 10.42
C GLY A 571 -21.89 -37.38 10.53
N VAL A 572 -21.65 -38.06 9.41
CA VAL A 572 -20.90 -39.33 9.36
C VAL A 572 -19.43 -39.12 9.75
N ILE A 573 -18.77 -38.08 9.22
CA ILE A 573 -17.39 -37.75 9.57
C ILE A 573 -17.27 -37.42 11.07
N SER A 574 -18.27 -36.75 11.65
CA SER A 574 -18.32 -36.50 13.10
C SER A 574 -18.34 -37.79 13.91
N ARG A 575 -19.14 -38.79 13.50
CA ARG A 575 -19.16 -40.13 14.13
C ARG A 575 -17.80 -40.82 14.02
N ILE A 576 -17.19 -40.81 12.84
CA ILE A 576 -15.85 -41.40 12.62
C ILE A 576 -14.81 -40.78 13.57
N GLU A 577 -14.81 -39.45 13.72
CA GLU A 577 -13.85 -38.77 14.61
C GLU A 577 -14.13 -39.03 16.10
N LYS A 578 -15.40 -39.12 16.51
CA LYS A 578 -15.74 -39.54 17.88
C LYS A 578 -15.22 -40.95 18.15
N LEU A 579 -15.41 -41.88 17.22
CA LEU A 579 -14.89 -43.24 17.31
C LEU A 579 -13.37 -43.26 17.45
N ARG A 580 -12.70 -42.52 16.57
CA ARG A 580 -11.25 -42.37 16.58
C ARG A 580 -10.74 -41.77 17.88
N MET A 581 -11.41 -40.78 18.43
CA MET A 581 -11.06 -40.19 19.72
C MET A 581 -11.23 -41.20 20.85
N HIS A 582 -12.35 -41.94 20.84
CA HIS A 582 -12.64 -42.94 21.87
C HIS A 582 -11.58 -44.04 21.89
N MET A 583 -11.36 -44.73 20.77
CA MET A 583 -10.41 -45.84 20.68
C MET A 583 -8.98 -45.44 21.04
N LYS A 584 -8.62 -44.18 20.79
CA LYS A 584 -7.26 -43.67 21.00
C LYS A 584 -6.98 -43.16 22.41
N ARG A 585 -7.99 -42.69 23.14
CA ARG A 585 -7.80 -42.01 24.44
C ARG A 585 -8.78 -42.45 25.51
N ASN A 586 -10.07 -42.47 25.18
CA ASN A 586 -11.08 -42.75 26.20
C ASN A 586 -11.05 -44.23 26.56
N PHE A 587 -10.84 -45.12 25.59
CA PHE A 587 -10.69 -46.55 25.83
C PHE A 587 -9.54 -46.85 26.80
N GLU A 588 -8.35 -46.28 26.58
CA GLU A 588 -7.20 -46.47 27.50
C GLU A 588 -7.53 -46.06 28.95
N ARG A 589 -8.33 -45.01 29.15
CA ARG A 589 -8.73 -44.51 30.48
C ARG A 589 -9.77 -45.40 31.17
N LYS A 590 -10.45 -46.26 30.42
CA LYS A 590 -11.45 -47.19 30.96
C LYS A 590 -10.82 -48.50 31.42
N LEU A 591 -9.58 -48.78 31.02
CA LEU A 591 -8.84 -49.97 31.44
C LEU A 591 -8.23 -49.71 32.82
N VAL A 592 -8.62 -50.52 33.80
CA VAL A 592 -8.12 -50.41 35.18
C VAL A 592 -7.02 -51.44 35.40
N ILE A 593 -5.87 -50.98 35.87
CA ILE A 593 -4.73 -51.80 36.27
C ILE A 593 -4.21 -51.28 37.59
N ASN A 594 -3.98 -52.16 38.55
CA ASN A 594 -3.49 -51.82 39.88
C ASN A 594 -2.03 -51.32 39.81
N GLN A 595 -1.61 -50.56 40.82
CA GLN A 595 -0.25 -49.99 40.88
C GLN A 595 0.85 -51.07 40.91
N ASN A 596 0.54 -52.26 41.43
CA ASN A 596 1.41 -53.44 41.43
C ASN A 596 1.39 -54.22 40.10
N GLY A 597 0.76 -53.69 39.04
CA GLY A 597 0.66 -54.31 37.72
C GLY A 597 -0.47 -55.34 37.58
N THR A 598 -1.12 -55.76 38.68
CA THR A 598 -2.19 -56.75 38.61
C THR A 598 -3.46 -56.21 37.95
N VAL A 599 -4.23 -57.08 37.30
CA VAL A 599 -5.53 -56.78 36.70
C VAL A 599 -6.64 -57.48 37.49
N SER A 600 -7.77 -56.80 37.65
CA SER A 600 -8.97 -57.33 38.30
C SER A 600 -10.11 -57.46 37.30
N HIS A 601 -11.15 -58.21 37.68
CA HIS A 601 -12.40 -58.26 36.93
C HIS A 601 -13.03 -56.86 36.84
N ASP A 602 -13.63 -56.56 35.69
CA ASP A 602 -14.44 -55.36 35.45
C ASP A 602 -15.84 -55.80 35.04
N GLU A 603 -16.89 -55.21 35.61
CA GLU A 603 -18.28 -55.54 35.32
C GLU A 603 -18.65 -55.30 33.84
N CYS A 604 -17.90 -54.43 33.15
CA CYS A 604 -18.03 -54.13 31.73
C CYS A 604 -17.13 -55.04 30.89
N ILE A 605 -17.76 -55.87 30.05
CA ILE A 605 -17.03 -56.83 29.20
C ILE A 605 -16.03 -56.14 28.25
N ASN A 606 -16.33 -54.92 27.78
CA ASN A 606 -15.45 -54.19 26.87
C ASN A 606 -14.16 -53.69 27.57
N HIS A 607 -14.15 -53.58 28.90
CA HIS A 607 -13.02 -53.02 29.66
C HIS A 607 -12.26 -54.07 30.48
N CYS A 608 -12.82 -55.28 30.62
CA CYS A 608 -12.20 -56.37 31.36
C CYS A 608 -10.97 -56.93 30.63
N LEU A 609 -9.77 -56.57 31.10
CA LEU A 609 -8.51 -57.08 30.55
C LEU A 609 -8.35 -58.59 30.75
N LEU A 610 -8.77 -59.13 31.88
CA LEU A 610 -8.76 -60.58 32.13
C LEU A 610 -9.61 -61.33 31.10
N TYR A 611 -10.76 -60.77 30.71
CA TYR A 611 -11.59 -61.35 29.65
C TYR A 611 -10.88 -61.27 28.30
N ALA A 612 -10.23 -60.15 27.99
CA ALA A 612 -9.45 -60.00 26.76
C ALA A 612 -8.25 -60.97 26.68
N PHE A 613 -7.69 -61.40 27.82
CA PHE A 613 -6.62 -62.39 27.91
C PHE A 613 -7.13 -63.84 27.95
N GLY A 614 -8.44 -64.07 28.09
CA GLY A 614 -9.03 -65.40 28.21
C GLY A 614 -8.96 -65.99 29.62
N GLU A 615 -8.71 -65.18 30.64
CA GLU A 615 -8.51 -65.58 32.04
C GLU A 615 -9.69 -65.22 32.96
N CYS A 616 -10.73 -64.57 32.45
CA CYS A 616 -11.92 -64.19 33.23
C CYS A 616 -13.09 -65.17 33.04
N ASN A 617 -13.48 -65.84 34.13
CA ASN A 617 -14.66 -66.71 34.17
C ASN A 617 -15.88 -66.05 34.85
N TYR A 618 -15.78 -64.79 35.28
CA TYR A 618 -16.88 -64.05 35.90
C TYR A 618 -17.89 -63.51 34.87
N TYR A 619 -19.15 -63.42 35.27
CA TYR A 619 -20.21 -62.81 34.47
C TYR A 619 -20.02 -61.29 34.38
N HIS A 620 -20.23 -60.73 33.18
CA HIS A 620 -20.16 -59.30 32.94
C HIS A 620 -21.59 -58.76 32.78
N THR A 621 -21.98 -57.83 33.65
CA THR A 621 -23.35 -57.29 33.74
C THR A 621 -23.56 -56.06 32.87
N SER A 622 -22.50 -55.47 32.32
CA SER A 622 -22.59 -54.23 31.54
C SER A 622 -21.76 -54.26 30.25
N ARG A 623 -22.13 -53.36 29.33
CA ARG A 623 -21.42 -53.10 28.07
C ARG A 623 -21.23 -51.60 27.90
N CYS A 624 -20.10 -51.21 27.34
CA CYS A 624 -19.78 -49.81 27.10
C CYS A 624 -20.36 -49.37 25.76
N ALA A 625 -21.34 -48.45 25.79
CA ALA A 625 -21.95 -47.90 24.57
C ALA A 625 -20.92 -47.28 23.62
N ASP A 626 -19.91 -46.57 24.16
CA ASP A 626 -18.86 -45.96 23.32
C ASP A 626 -17.96 -47.01 22.63
N CYS A 627 -17.71 -48.15 23.29
CA CYS A 627 -16.97 -49.26 22.69
C CYS A 627 -17.81 -49.99 21.63
N ASP A 628 -19.11 -50.14 21.91
CA ASP A 628 -20.04 -50.82 21.01
C ASP A 628 -20.39 -49.97 19.77
N GLU A 629 -20.23 -48.64 19.84
CA GLU A 629 -20.41 -47.74 18.69
C GLU A 629 -19.53 -48.15 17.49
N LEU A 630 -18.38 -48.82 17.70
CA LEU A 630 -17.58 -49.35 16.59
C LEU A 630 -18.39 -50.34 15.75
N PHE A 631 -19.13 -51.24 16.38
CA PHE A 631 -19.92 -52.24 15.67
C PHE A 631 -21.17 -51.60 15.07
N VAL A 632 -21.89 -50.79 15.85
CA VAL A 632 -23.10 -50.08 15.41
C VAL A 632 -22.80 -49.17 14.21
N PHE A 633 -21.68 -48.47 14.21
CA PHE A 633 -21.28 -47.58 13.12
C PHE A 633 -20.95 -48.34 11.83
N PHE A 634 -20.26 -49.48 11.94
CA PHE A 634 -19.94 -50.30 10.78
C PHE A 634 -21.17 -51.00 10.20
N ASP A 635 -22.11 -51.41 11.05
CA ASP A 635 -23.39 -51.98 10.60
C ASP A 635 -24.21 -50.91 9.86
N PHE A 636 -24.26 -49.68 10.38
CA PHE A 636 -24.84 -48.54 9.67
C PHE A 636 -24.16 -48.31 8.31
N LEU A 637 -22.83 -48.18 8.27
CA LEU A 637 -22.12 -47.95 7.00
C LEU A 637 -22.32 -49.08 5.99
N ASN A 638 -22.39 -50.34 6.44
CA ASN A 638 -22.64 -51.50 5.60
C ASN A 638 -23.99 -51.44 4.87
N THR A 639 -24.97 -50.72 5.42
CA THR A 639 -26.26 -50.47 4.73
C THR A 639 -26.19 -49.38 3.66
N CYS A 640 -25.17 -48.52 3.70
CA CYS A 640 -25.03 -47.36 2.81
C CYS A 640 -24.02 -47.56 1.67
N VAL A 641 -23.00 -48.42 1.84
CA VAL A 641 -21.92 -48.60 0.87
C VAL A 641 -22.27 -49.61 -0.24
N SER A 642 -21.65 -49.45 -1.42
CA SER A 642 -21.81 -50.38 -2.54
C SER A 642 -21.18 -51.75 -2.25
N SER A 643 -21.58 -52.79 -2.99
CA SER A 643 -21.03 -54.15 -2.83
C SER A 643 -19.50 -54.21 -2.97
N GLU A 644 -18.93 -53.42 -3.89
CA GLU A 644 -17.49 -53.33 -4.12
C GLU A 644 -16.73 -52.73 -2.93
N GLN A 645 -17.36 -51.83 -2.17
CA GLN A 645 -16.75 -51.17 -1.00
C GLN A 645 -16.86 -52.01 0.28
N LYS A 646 -17.76 -52.99 0.36
CA LYS A 646 -17.99 -53.81 1.56
C LYS A 646 -16.73 -54.58 1.98
N THR A 647 -16.02 -55.20 1.03
CA THR A 647 -14.78 -55.93 1.32
C THR A 647 -13.71 -55.04 1.95
N ASN A 648 -13.59 -53.80 1.46
CA ASN A 648 -12.64 -52.83 1.99
C ASN A 648 -13.09 -52.33 3.39
N LEU A 649 -14.40 -52.14 3.58
CA LEU A 649 -14.96 -51.76 4.87
C LEU A 649 -14.73 -52.86 5.93
N ASP A 650 -14.91 -54.13 5.59
CA ASP A 650 -14.61 -55.26 6.48
C ASP A 650 -13.13 -55.33 6.83
N GLN A 651 -12.23 -55.10 5.85
CA GLN A 651 -10.80 -55.03 6.11
C GLN A 651 -10.45 -53.90 7.08
N ILE A 652 -11.04 -52.71 6.93
CA ILE A 652 -10.87 -51.59 7.84
C ILE A 652 -11.40 -51.94 9.24
N LYS A 653 -12.54 -52.65 9.33
CA LYS A 653 -13.12 -53.11 10.61
C LYS A 653 -12.12 -54.00 11.37
N GLU A 654 -11.49 -54.95 10.69
CA GLU A 654 -10.48 -55.83 11.30
C GLU A 654 -9.21 -55.08 11.70
N GLN A 655 -8.74 -54.14 10.87
CA GLN A 655 -7.61 -53.28 11.22
C GLN A 655 -7.91 -52.48 12.51
N LEU A 656 -9.10 -51.89 12.62
CA LEU A 656 -9.50 -51.14 13.79
C LEU A 656 -9.67 -52.02 15.04
N LYS A 657 -10.20 -53.25 14.91
CA LYS A 657 -10.21 -54.22 16.02
C LYS A 657 -8.79 -54.52 16.50
N TYR A 658 -7.87 -54.79 15.60
CA TYR A 658 -6.47 -55.04 15.94
C TYR A 658 -5.83 -53.81 16.60
N TYR A 659 -6.15 -52.61 16.13
CA TYR A 659 -5.70 -51.37 16.73
C TYR A 659 -6.21 -51.21 18.18
N LEU A 660 -7.46 -51.59 18.45
CA LEU A 660 -8.03 -51.56 19.80
C LEU A 660 -7.31 -52.53 20.75
N SER A 661 -7.07 -53.76 20.29
CA SER A 661 -6.29 -54.75 21.03
C SER A 661 -4.87 -54.27 21.30
N HIS A 662 -4.27 -53.56 20.33
CA HIS A 662 -2.95 -52.94 20.50
C HIS A 662 -2.96 -51.83 21.58
N GLN A 663 -4.01 -51.01 21.66
CA GLN A 663 -4.13 -50.02 22.75
C GLN A 663 -4.27 -50.70 24.12
N ALA A 664 -5.09 -51.74 24.24
CA ALA A 664 -5.22 -52.50 25.49
C ALA A 664 -3.87 -53.09 25.93
N ARG A 665 -3.17 -53.78 25.01
CA ARG A 665 -1.85 -54.34 25.27
C ARG A 665 -0.84 -53.26 25.67
N LYS A 666 -0.85 -52.10 25.02
CA LYS A 666 0.05 -50.99 25.32
C LYS A 666 -0.18 -50.45 26.73
N VAL A 667 -1.42 -50.24 27.15
CA VAL A 667 -1.75 -49.75 28.50
C VAL A 667 -1.31 -50.78 29.55
N TYR A 668 -1.57 -52.06 29.29
CA TYR A 668 -1.13 -53.16 30.14
C TYR A 668 0.40 -53.22 30.30
N LEU A 669 1.12 -53.30 29.18
CA LEU A 669 2.59 -53.41 29.19
C LEU A 669 3.28 -52.18 29.77
N ASN A 670 2.75 -50.97 29.54
CA ASN A 670 3.33 -49.76 30.14
C ASN A 670 3.17 -49.74 31.66
N THR A 671 2.07 -50.28 32.18
CA THR A 671 1.84 -50.37 33.63
C THR A 671 2.70 -51.47 34.24
N GLN A 672 2.80 -52.63 33.57
CA GLN A 672 3.73 -53.71 33.93
C GLN A 672 5.17 -53.21 33.96
N PHE A 673 5.63 -52.51 32.92
CA PHE A 673 6.97 -51.92 32.87
C PHE A 673 7.24 -51.00 34.06
N LYS A 674 6.29 -50.12 34.42
CA LYS A 674 6.44 -49.23 35.58
C LYS A 674 6.50 -50.00 36.89
N SER A 675 5.67 -51.04 37.05
CA SER A 675 5.67 -51.90 38.24
C SER A 675 7.00 -52.65 38.38
N SER A 676 7.46 -53.30 37.29
CA SER A 676 8.75 -53.98 37.26
C SER A 676 9.92 -53.03 37.49
N LEU A 677 9.87 -51.82 36.92
CA LEU A 677 10.92 -50.82 37.11
C LEU A 677 11.00 -50.32 38.56
N ALA A 678 9.86 -50.19 39.25
CA ALA A 678 9.82 -49.83 40.65
C ALA A 678 10.36 -50.94 41.58
N GLN A 679 10.26 -52.20 41.14
CA GLN A 679 10.75 -53.38 41.86
C GLN A 679 12.18 -53.79 41.46
N LEU A 680 12.84 -53.06 40.54
CA LEU A 680 14.15 -53.40 40.02
C LEU A 680 15.23 -53.25 41.11
N ASP A 681 15.87 -54.36 41.46
CA ASP A 681 17.00 -54.43 42.38
C ASP A 681 18.36 -54.37 41.62
N GLU A 682 19.46 -54.56 42.35
CA GLU A 682 20.82 -54.43 41.80
C GLU A 682 21.24 -55.64 40.95
N ASP A 683 20.62 -56.80 41.17
CA ASP A 683 20.89 -58.05 40.45
C ASP A 683 19.92 -58.27 39.27
N GLY A 684 18.86 -57.47 39.18
CA GLY A 684 17.83 -57.54 38.15
C GLY A 684 18.10 -56.69 36.91
N ALA A 685 17.54 -57.11 35.77
CA ALA A 685 17.52 -56.34 34.53
C ALA A 685 16.13 -56.39 33.88
N ILE A 686 15.68 -55.25 33.34
CA ILE A 686 14.45 -55.18 32.53
C ILE A 686 14.84 -55.06 31.06
N ILE A 687 14.36 -56.00 30.26
CA ILE A 687 14.61 -56.06 28.82
C ILE A 687 13.35 -55.63 28.09
N VAL A 688 13.42 -54.48 27.42
CA VAL A 688 12.36 -54.01 26.52
C VAL A 688 12.75 -54.40 25.09
N ALA A 689 12.18 -55.50 24.63
CA ALA A 689 12.31 -55.97 23.26
C ALA A 689 11.37 -55.21 22.31
N ASP A 690 11.76 -55.09 21.03
CA ASP A 690 11.01 -54.38 19.99
C ASP A 690 10.94 -52.84 20.19
N TYR A 691 11.99 -52.24 20.79
CA TYR A 691 12.14 -50.78 20.78
C TYR A 691 12.49 -50.32 19.37
N LYS A 692 11.51 -49.71 18.68
CA LYS A 692 11.62 -49.36 17.26
C LYS A 692 12.31 -48.01 17.10
N MET A 693 13.35 -47.98 16.29
CA MET A 693 13.88 -46.76 15.66
C MET A 693 13.74 -46.89 14.15
N ARG A 694 13.39 -45.83 13.42
CA ARG A 694 13.39 -45.86 11.94
C ARG A 694 14.68 -45.23 11.41
N ILE A 695 15.39 -45.95 10.54
CA ILE A 695 16.66 -45.53 9.92
C ILE A 695 16.45 -45.41 8.40
N LEU A 696 16.84 -44.28 7.81
CA LEU A 696 16.78 -44.04 6.36
C LEU A 696 18.17 -44.21 5.74
N PRO A 697 18.43 -45.23 4.91
CA PRO A 697 19.71 -45.33 4.21
C PRO A 697 19.64 -44.57 2.88
N LYS A 698 20.34 -43.43 2.75
CA LYS A 698 21.13 -42.97 1.57
C LYS A 698 21.44 -41.46 1.58
N SER A 699 22.53 -41.07 2.24
CA SER A 699 23.68 -40.30 1.69
C SER A 699 24.59 -39.85 2.85
N ALA A 700 25.88 -39.62 2.57
CA ALA A 700 26.89 -39.37 3.60
C ALA A 700 26.82 -37.97 4.25
N ARG A 701 25.97 -37.04 3.77
CA ARG A 701 25.76 -35.73 4.39
C ARG A 701 24.33 -35.25 4.15
N GLU A 702 23.50 -35.30 5.19
CA GLU A 702 22.24 -34.56 5.28
C GLU A 702 22.19 -33.77 6.59
N THR A 703 21.57 -32.59 6.54
CA THR A 703 21.41 -31.70 7.69
C THR A 703 20.12 -32.04 8.45
N LYS A 704 20.05 -31.69 9.73
CA LYS A 704 18.93 -31.94 10.65
C LYS A 704 17.55 -31.51 10.13
N GLU A 705 17.52 -30.72 9.04
CA GLU A 705 16.32 -30.24 8.35
C GLU A 705 15.65 -31.29 7.43
N GLN A 706 16.32 -32.38 7.09
CA GLN A 706 15.81 -33.41 6.17
C GLN A 706 15.08 -34.57 6.87
N PHE A 707 15.03 -34.58 8.20
CA PHE A 707 14.23 -35.51 9.00
C PHE A 707 12.73 -35.23 8.84
N PHE A 708 12.03 -35.92 7.92
CA PHE A 708 10.59 -36.09 8.07
C PHE A 708 10.00 -37.33 7.38
N GLY A 709 9.12 -38.03 8.11
CA GLY A 709 8.20 -39.05 7.59
C GLY A 709 8.38 -40.43 8.20
N LYS A 710 7.27 -41.16 8.42
CA LYS A 710 7.24 -42.61 8.74
C LYS A 710 7.69 -43.44 7.52
N ARG A 711 8.87 -43.16 6.96
CA ARG A 711 9.49 -43.91 5.86
C ARG A 711 10.96 -44.14 6.22
N GLY A 712 11.46 -45.35 5.99
CA GLY A 712 12.75 -45.84 6.49
C GLY A 712 12.67 -47.30 6.95
N TRP A 713 13.82 -47.94 7.14
CA TRP A 713 13.95 -49.30 7.67
C TRP A 713 13.67 -49.30 9.17
N THR A 714 12.88 -50.25 9.64
CA THR A 714 12.63 -50.44 11.08
C THR A 714 13.85 -51.13 11.69
N LEU A 715 14.60 -50.41 12.53
CA LEU A 715 15.58 -51.01 13.41
C LEU A 715 14.86 -51.49 14.66
N HIS A 716 14.87 -52.80 14.85
CA HIS A 716 14.47 -53.43 16.10
C HIS A 716 15.66 -53.35 17.05
N THR A 717 15.47 -52.69 18.18
CA THR A 717 16.49 -52.61 19.23
C THR A 717 15.94 -53.18 20.53
N ILE A 718 16.87 -53.58 21.40
CA ILE A 718 16.58 -54.06 22.74
C ILE A 718 17.14 -53.01 23.70
N LEU A 719 16.31 -52.50 24.59
CA LEU A 719 16.75 -51.64 25.69
C LEU A 719 16.85 -52.48 26.95
N ILE A 720 17.98 -52.35 27.65
CA ILE A 720 18.23 -53.03 28.92
C ILE A 720 18.34 -51.97 30.01
N PHE A 721 17.48 -52.06 31.02
CA PHE A 721 17.53 -51.22 32.22
C PHE A 721 18.12 -52.01 33.36
N THR A 722 19.15 -51.47 34.00
CA THR A 722 19.76 -51.98 35.24
C THR A 722 19.87 -50.84 36.24
N LYS A 723 19.88 -51.16 37.53
CA LYS A 723 20.09 -50.19 38.60
C LYS A 723 21.59 -50.05 38.86
N LYS A 724 22.13 -48.83 38.90
CA LYS A 724 23.52 -48.57 39.28
C LYS A 724 23.60 -48.20 40.76
N MET A 725 24.63 -48.68 41.46
CA MET A 725 24.99 -48.14 42.78
C MET A 725 25.39 -46.66 42.63
N GLU A 726 24.79 -45.79 43.44
CA GLU A 726 25.31 -44.43 43.62
C GLU A 726 26.69 -44.56 44.29
N GLN A 727 27.75 -44.13 43.59
CA GLN A 727 29.02 -43.87 44.26
C GLN A 727 28.84 -42.57 45.04
N ASN A 728 28.74 -42.67 46.37
CA ASN A 728 28.81 -41.54 47.29
C ASN A 728 30.06 -40.70 47.07
#